data_AF-A0A1F9AGS4-F1
#
_entry.id   AF-A0A1F9AGS4-F1
#
_cell.length_a   1.000
_cell.length_b   1.000
_cell.length_c   1.000
_cell.angle_alpha   90.00
_cell.angle_beta   90.00
_cell.angle_gamma   90.00
#
_symmetry.space_group_name_H-M   'P 1'
#
loop_
_entity.id
_entity.type
_entity.pdbx_description
1 polymer ?
#
loop_
_entity_poly.entity_id
_entity_poly.type
_entity_poly.pdbx_seq_one_letter_code
_entity_poly.pdbx_strand_id
1 'polypeptide(L)'
;MSANPSPAAGPASEPGNPFPGSVLEHPWSWLDQRFHLQDLVAFVRHKEVPLGGDTIWYYFGGVTLFFFFIQIATGMLLLMYYQPGEASSFESMKYLVGVVPFGWLIRSIHCWASHLMIITLLVHMQSVFFTKAFRQPREVTWFTGLGLLGLALTFGFSGYLLPWNELAFFATAVGTDAVKSVPVIGQWLLEVMRGGPEVSINTLYRFFALHVCILPLATFGLVGLHLFLIQRQGMSEPIPHAQGGKPRRLRYMRFFPNFTLRDLLLWVVCLNALAILAVWLPYGPGIPGAEWELGVKADPLAPAYPGIRPEWYFLWIYQLLKEFPSHFLGLEGPQACLLLISALLGVWAIIPILDRSAAQNRPSPAFTDFGVGVILFLLFLMLKAWNLGFAPEKGMDPSADPIQAQLIARNAALAVLGLGALLIGFRRLVLKTKYFYLSSLVLLQAILHGLVGLSYLAATGICLLLLAAVLAATWARRPGRTAAFLILAWLGLSLAPAGARGQEPAASPGAVEGQTITEANWPASFRELWQALQDGKPVLSEDARARFRSFAGLVQKLFFRGAESGLLSSPQQLQNLLTLETDDQQLAVLLSDNCVLCHSNPDQQDESTLFRPRQDPADPYRFLDLREVAADVHFRRGLLCSGCHGGTPADTAMSDAIYQRWPATSVRRADRTWIPGFCTQRCHAAPEFMRRFNPELPVDQMLKYEQSKHGELLLQKHDSKAAQCLSCHGVHGIRRPTSPISRVNPRNLPSTCGECHASPEYMKGYTKDDGVTPLPTNQLALYKTSVHGQALLQRRDLGAPACNGCHGNHAAVPPQVQSIAQVCRMCHVNNATLFDGSKHKDAFDAMGWPECETCHGNHAIQEPADEMLGTGPRSVCKQCHDQYASPVSNQTADYFYASVVSLRDNYNRLNTQIGQLQEKGMEVDNLYFTLADLKDALSRTRSLIHSFSRSEFQKAYDQGTQVLLRLQNQVRQAKNQYNLRRTGLLISTLIITLFGILLYLKIRQVDRRGGIRDKQ
;
A
#
# COMPACT_ATOMS: atom_id res chain seq x y z
N MET A 1 60.84 -66.55 12.55
CA MET A 1 59.73 -66.84 11.60
C MET A 1 59.30 -65.52 10.99
N SER A 2 59.61 -65.32 9.71
CA SER A 2 59.45 -64.07 8.96
C SER A 2 57.99 -63.83 8.57
N ALA A 3 57.43 -62.69 8.96
CA ALA A 3 56.21 -62.16 8.37
C ALA A 3 56.58 -61.31 7.15
N ASN A 4 56.13 -61.73 5.97
CA ASN A 4 56.24 -61.00 4.72
C ASN A 4 55.50 -59.65 4.82
N PRO A 5 56.12 -58.51 4.43
CA PRO A 5 55.40 -57.27 4.24
C PRO A 5 54.62 -57.30 2.92
N SER A 6 53.35 -56.89 2.96
CA SER A 6 52.52 -56.60 1.79
C SER A 6 53.21 -55.59 0.85
N PRO A 7 52.99 -55.69 -0.47
CA PRO A 7 53.69 -54.86 -1.43
C PRO A 7 53.28 -53.39 -1.27
N ALA A 8 54.29 -52.52 -1.14
CA ALA A 8 54.13 -51.09 -1.23
C ALA A 8 53.40 -50.73 -2.53
N ALA A 9 52.33 -49.93 -2.41
CA ALA A 9 51.75 -49.25 -3.55
C ALA A 9 52.87 -48.43 -4.22
N GLY A 10 53.21 -48.77 -5.46
CA GLY A 10 54.18 -48.01 -6.23
C GLY A 10 53.76 -46.54 -6.37
N PRO A 11 54.72 -45.62 -6.55
CA PRO A 11 54.41 -44.20 -6.71
C PRO A 11 53.44 -44.05 -7.90
N ALA A 12 52.32 -43.38 -7.66
CA ALA A 12 51.41 -42.98 -8.73
C ALA A 12 52.22 -42.21 -9.77
N SER A 13 52.20 -42.66 -11.03
CA SER A 13 52.93 -42.00 -12.12
C SER A 13 52.60 -40.51 -12.15
N GLU A 14 53.62 -39.65 -12.09
CA GLU A 14 53.48 -38.20 -12.19
C GLU A 14 52.56 -37.84 -13.37
N PRO A 15 51.57 -36.96 -13.19
CA PRO A 15 50.73 -36.52 -14.29
C PRO A 15 51.56 -35.65 -15.24
N GLY A 16 52.14 -36.29 -16.26
CA GLY A 16 52.91 -35.60 -17.29
C GLY A 16 52.12 -34.45 -17.96
N ASN A 17 52.87 -33.49 -18.50
CA ASN A 17 52.37 -32.29 -19.18
C ASN A 17 51.03 -32.54 -19.91
N PRO A 18 49.95 -31.79 -19.62
CA PRO A 18 48.64 -31.95 -20.27
C PRO A 18 48.64 -31.62 -21.77
N PHE A 19 49.72 -31.03 -22.29
CA PHE A 19 49.89 -30.62 -23.68
C PHE A 19 51.16 -31.16 -24.35
N PRO A 20 51.45 -32.47 -24.28
CA PRO A 20 52.72 -33.01 -24.76
C PRO A 20 52.76 -32.96 -26.29
N GLY A 21 53.85 -32.46 -26.87
CA GLY A 21 54.06 -32.31 -28.31
C GLY A 21 53.25 -31.19 -28.98
N SER A 22 52.66 -30.28 -28.21
CA SER A 22 51.90 -29.13 -28.75
C SER A 22 52.68 -27.82 -28.66
N VAL A 23 52.24 -26.81 -29.40
CA VAL A 23 52.79 -25.44 -29.33
C VAL A 23 52.72 -24.85 -27.90
N LEU A 24 51.85 -25.39 -27.03
CA LEU A 24 51.66 -24.94 -25.65
C LEU A 24 52.57 -25.62 -24.63
N GLU A 25 53.37 -26.62 -25.04
CA GLU A 25 54.24 -27.37 -24.13
C GLU A 25 55.31 -26.49 -23.46
N HIS A 26 55.98 -25.67 -24.26
CA HIS A 26 57.05 -24.79 -23.80
C HIS A 26 56.57 -23.66 -22.85
N PRO A 27 55.46 -22.96 -23.13
CA PRO A 27 54.91 -22.00 -22.17
C PRO A 27 54.30 -22.66 -20.93
N TRP A 28 53.70 -23.85 -21.05
CA TRP A 28 53.16 -24.59 -19.90
C TRP A 28 54.26 -25.02 -18.93
N SER A 29 55.34 -25.62 -19.43
CA SER A 29 56.49 -26.04 -18.61
C SER A 29 57.19 -24.85 -17.94
N TRP A 30 57.31 -23.71 -18.63
CA TRP A 30 57.84 -22.46 -18.06
C TRP A 30 56.99 -21.93 -16.89
N LEU A 31 55.66 -21.99 -17.02
CA LEU A 31 54.73 -21.57 -15.96
C LEU A 31 54.73 -22.55 -14.78
N ASP A 32 54.75 -23.84 -15.09
CA ASP A 32 54.71 -24.93 -14.11
C ASP A 32 55.94 -24.93 -13.20
N GLN A 33 57.14 -24.69 -13.75
CA GLN A 33 58.37 -24.54 -12.96
C GLN A 33 58.34 -23.38 -11.95
N ARG A 34 57.50 -22.37 -12.17
CA ARG A 34 57.42 -21.17 -11.32
C ARG A 34 56.30 -21.23 -10.29
N PHE A 35 55.17 -21.81 -10.68
CA PHE A 35 53.94 -21.77 -9.90
C PHE A 35 53.44 -23.15 -9.49
N HIS A 36 54.18 -24.23 -9.81
CA HIS A 36 53.82 -25.62 -9.49
C HIS A 36 52.37 -25.95 -9.92
N LEU A 37 52.01 -25.56 -11.15
CA LEU A 37 50.66 -25.69 -11.68
C LEU A 37 50.21 -27.15 -11.78
N GLN A 38 51.14 -28.10 -11.94
CA GLN A 38 50.86 -29.53 -11.93
C GLN A 38 50.25 -30.00 -10.62
N ASP A 39 50.71 -29.50 -9.47
CA ASP A 39 50.14 -29.85 -8.17
C ASP A 39 48.70 -29.36 -8.05
N LEU A 40 48.42 -28.16 -8.58
CA LEU A 40 47.07 -27.61 -8.65
C LEU A 40 46.17 -28.44 -9.59
N VAL A 41 46.68 -28.85 -10.77
CA VAL A 41 45.95 -29.68 -11.73
C VAL A 41 45.69 -31.08 -11.15
N ALA A 42 46.66 -31.67 -10.45
CA ALA A 42 46.52 -32.94 -9.77
C ALA A 42 45.46 -32.86 -8.65
N PHE A 43 45.49 -31.78 -7.87
CA PHE A 43 44.51 -31.49 -6.82
C PHE A 43 43.07 -31.39 -7.36
N VAL A 44 42.88 -30.73 -8.51
CA VAL A 44 41.56 -30.61 -9.17
C VAL A 44 41.12 -31.94 -9.81
N ARG A 45 42.04 -32.71 -10.41
CA ARG A 45 41.73 -33.98 -11.10
C ARG A 45 41.47 -35.16 -10.16
N HIS A 46 41.94 -35.10 -8.92
CA HIS A 46 41.79 -36.17 -7.92
C HIS A 46 40.32 -36.42 -7.51
N LYS A 47 39.44 -35.41 -7.62
CA LYS A 47 38.06 -35.51 -7.14
C LYS A 47 37.23 -36.49 -7.99
N GLU A 48 36.55 -37.42 -7.32
CA GLU A 48 35.60 -38.37 -7.92
C GLU A 48 34.17 -38.06 -7.46
N VAL A 49 33.19 -38.34 -8.33
CA VAL A 49 31.75 -38.17 -8.06
C VAL A 49 31.07 -39.53 -8.15
N PRO A 50 30.27 -39.93 -7.14
CA PRO A 50 29.54 -41.19 -7.17
C PRO A 50 28.42 -41.15 -8.23
N LEU A 51 28.29 -42.23 -8.99
CA LEU A 51 27.24 -42.47 -9.98
C LEU A 51 26.17 -43.39 -9.39
N GLY A 52 24.94 -42.87 -9.28
CA GLY A 52 23.76 -43.57 -8.77
C GLY A 52 22.44 -42.89 -9.16
N GLY A 53 21.33 -43.29 -8.51
CA GLY A 53 20.02 -42.65 -8.71
C GLY A 53 19.99 -41.17 -8.34
N ASP A 54 20.88 -40.76 -7.44
CA ASP A 54 20.95 -39.39 -6.90
C ASP A 54 21.87 -38.45 -7.68
N THR A 55 22.48 -38.92 -8.77
CA THR A 55 23.50 -38.15 -9.51
C THR A 55 22.98 -36.78 -9.99
N ILE A 56 21.68 -36.67 -10.30
CA ILE A 56 21.06 -35.42 -10.75
C ILE A 56 21.11 -34.31 -9.69
N TRP A 57 21.06 -34.68 -8.40
CA TRP A 57 21.02 -33.73 -7.30
C TRP A 57 22.33 -32.98 -7.11
N TYR A 58 23.46 -33.58 -7.50
CA TYR A 58 24.78 -32.96 -7.36
C TYR A 58 25.01 -31.77 -8.29
N TYR A 59 24.23 -31.62 -9.36
CA TYR A 59 24.39 -30.51 -10.31
C TYR A 59 23.79 -29.18 -9.82
N PHE A 60 22.81 -29.20 -8.90
CA PHE A 60 22.12 -27.97 -8.47
C PHE A 60 23.04 -26.95 -7.76
N GLY A 61 24.10 -27.42 -7.10
CA GLY A 61 25.13 -26.54 -6.54
C GLY A 61 25.90 -25.79 -7.64
N GLY A 62 26.26 -26.49 -8.72
CA GLY A 62 26.93 -25.90 -9.90
C GLY A 62 26.02 -24.91 -10.64
N VAL A 63 24.74 -25.26 -10.84
CA VAL A 63 23.76 -24.36 -11.47
C VAL A 63 23.53 -23.08 -10.65
N THR A 64 23.47 -23.20 -9.32
CA THR A 64 23.34 -22.02 -8.45
C THR A 64 24.55 -21.11 -8.56
N LEU A 65 25.76 -21.68 -8.59
CA LEU A 65 27.00 -20.93 -8.81
C LEU A 65 27.03 -20.26 -10.19
N PHE A 66 26.52 -20.92 -11.23
CA PHE A 66 26.39 -20.35 -12.57
C PHE A 66 25.49 -19.11 -12.59
N PHE A 67 24.29 -19.18 -11.98
CA PHE A 67 23.43 -18.00 -11.89
C PHE A 67 24.04 -16.89 -11.04
N PHE A 68 24.80 -17.21 -9.99
CA PHE A 68 25.55 -16.22 -9.23
C PHE A 68 26.59 -15.48 -10.09
N PHE A 69 27.30 -16.16 -10.99
CA PHE A 69 28.20 -15.48 -11.93
C PHE A 69 27.44 -14.58 -12.92
N ILE A 70 26.27 -15.02 -13.42
CA ILE A 70 25.42 -14.17 -14.24
C ILE A 70 24.98 -12.93 -13.46
N GLN A 71 24.63 -13.07 -12.18
CA GLN A 71 24.25 -11.94 -11.34
C GLN A 71 25.35 -10.89 -11.23
N ILE A 72 26.59 -11.33 -10.99
CA ILE A 72 27.74 -10.44 -10.92
C ILE A 72 27.94 -9.74 -12.27
N ALA A 73 27.99 -10.50 -13.37
CA ALA A 73 28.26 -9.95 -14.69
C ALA A 73 27.19 -8.94 -15.13
N THR A 74 25.91 -9.28 -14.96
CA THR A 74 24.80 -8.37 -15.29
C THR A 74 24.71 -7.20 -14.32
N GLY A 75 24.95 -7.42 -13.03
CA GLY A 75 24.98 -6.35 -12.02
C GLY A 75 26.06 -5.31 -12.30
N MET A 76 27.26 -5.74 -12.71
CA MET A 76 28.34 -4.83 -13.15
C MET A 76 27.92 -3.99 -14.36
N LEU A 77 27.24 -4.58 -15.34
CA LEU A 77 26.74 -3.84 -16.51
C LEU A 77 25.63 -2.83 -16.15
N LEU A 78 24.72 -3.21 -15.24
CA LEU A 78 23.66 -2.31 -14.76
C LEU A 78 24.25 -1.14 -13.95
N LEU A 79 25.28 -1.40 -13.15
CA LEU A 79 25.98 -0.40 -12.35
C LEU A 79 26.57 0.74 -13.21
N MET A 80 26.94 0.49 -14.46
CA MET A 80 27.49 1.52 -15.35
C MET A 80 26.49 2.62 -15.71
N TYR A 81 25.18 2.36 -15.57
CA TYR A 81 24.11 3.29 -15.97
C TYR A 81 23.19 3.70 -14.80
N TYR A 82 23.10 2.89 -13.74
CA TYR A 82 22.25 3.18 -12.59
C TYR A 82 22.81 4.33 -11.74
N GLN A 83 21.96 5.32 -11.44
CA GLN A 83 22.31 6.48 -10.61
C GLN A 83 21.44 6.54 -9.36
N PRO A 84 21.97 6.18 -8.16
CA PRO A 84 21.20 6.24 -6.94
C PRO A 84 20.85 7.70 -6.60
N GLY A 85 19.57 8.01 -6.39
CA GLY A 85 19.08 9.36 -6.07
C GLY A 85 17.55 9.43 -6.10
N GLU A 86 16.95 10.34 -5.35
CA GLU A 86 15.48 10.44 -5.25
C GLU A 86 14.83 10.85 -6.58
N ALA A 87 15.47 11.78 -7.29
CA ALA A 87 15.06 12.17 -8.64
C ALA A 87 15.60 11.23 -9.73
N SER A 88 16.74 10.56 -9.50
CA SER A 88 17.51 9.88 -10.54
C SER A 88 17.42 8.35 -10.54
N SER A 89 17.09 7.67 -9.43
CA SER A 89 17.06 6.20 -9.39
C SER A 89 16.05 5.61 -10.35
N PHE A 90 14.81 6.09 -10.26
CA PHE A 90 13.74 5.66 -11.15
C PHE A 90 13.99 6.10 -12.61
N GLU A 91 14.49 7.32 -12.81
CA GLU A 91 14.75 7.88 -14.14
C GLU A 91 15.96 7.22 -14.84
N SER A 92 17.02 6.88 -14.11
CA SER A 92 18.16 6.12 -14.65
C SER A 92 17.77 4.69 -15.01
N MET A 93 16.87 4.07 -14.23
CA MET A 93 16.29 2.77 -14.59
C MET A 93 15.41 2.85 -15.84
N LYS A 94 14.58 3.89 -15.99
CA LYS A 94 13.84 4.16 -17.23
C LYS A 94 14.78 4.34 -18.41
N TYR A 95 15.81 5.15 -18.26
CA TYR A 95 16.82 5.37 -19.30
C TYR A 95 17.50 4.06 -19.72
N LEU A 96 17.87 3.23 -18.74
CA LEU A 96 18.49 1.92 -18.96
C LEU A 96 17.58 1.00 -19.78
N VAL A 97 16.28 0.96 -19.49
CA VAL A 97 15.32 0.09 -20.18
C VAL A 97 14.88 0.65 -21.53
N GLY A 98 14.71 1.97 -21.64
CA GLY A 98 14.15 2.63 -22.82
C GLY A 98 15.16 3.08 -23.87
N VAL A 99 16.39 3.46 -23.45
CA VAL A 99 17.36 4.14 -24.33
C VAL A 99 18.62 3.30 -24.56
N VAL A 100 19.16 2.67 -23.51
CA VAL A 100 20.42 1.91 -23.63
C VAL A 100 20.23 0.68 -24.53
N PRO A 101 21.09 0.47 -25.56
CA PRO A 101 21.01 -0.72 -26.39
C PRO A 101 21.09 -2.01 -25.55
N PHE A 102 20.08 -2.88 -25.69
CA PHE A 102 19.91 -4.10 -24.89
C PHE A 102 19.81 -3.91 -23.37
N GLY A 103 19.67 -2.69 -22.84
CA GLY A 103 19.58 -2.46 -21.40
C GLY A 103 18.37 -3.15 -20.76
N TRP A 104 17.22 -3.13 -21.44
CA TRP A 104 16.03 -3.91 -21.03
C TRP A 104 16.31 -5.42 -20.91
N LEU A 105 17.14 -5.99 -21.79
CA LEU A 105 17.48 -7.40 -21.82
C LEU A 105 18.42 -7.74 -20.65
N ILE A 106 19.46 -6.94 -20.42
CA ILE A 106 20.38 -7.14 -19.30
C ILE A 106 19.65 -7.05 -17.97
N ARG A 107 18.76 -6.06 -17.80
CA ARG A 107 17.89 -5.96 -16.61
C ARG A 107 17.02 -7.20 -16.46
N SER A 108 16.38 -7.65 -17.54
CA SER A 108 15.51 -8.84 -17.47
C SER A 108 16.29 -10.11 -17.14
N ILE A 109 17.49 -10.29 -17.71
CA ILE A 109 18.38 -11.40 -17.37
C ILE A 109 18.78 -11.32 -15.89
N HIS A 110 19.12 -10.14 -15.37
CA HIS A 110 19.46 -9.95 -13.96
C HIS A 110 18.29 -10.37 -13.05
N CYS A 111 17.06 -9.92 -13.36
CA CYS A 111 15.87 -10.30 -12.61
C CYS A 111 15.57 -11.81 -12.70
N TRP A 112 15.52 -12.39 -13.90
CA TRP A 112 15.23 -13.82 -14.06
C TRP A 112 16.32 -14.72 -13.47
N ALA A 113 17.59 -14.35 -13.65
CA ALA A 113 18.69 -15.09 -13.05
C ALA A 113 18.59 -15.07 -11.51
N SER A 114 17.99 -14.06 -10.88
CA SER A 114 17.93 -13.98 -9.40
C SER A 114 16.88 -14.95 -8.88
N HIS A 115 15.75 -15.01 -9.59
CA HIS A 115 14.67 -15.94 -9.32
C HIS A 115 15.14 -17.39 -9.54
N LEU A 116 15.79 -17.66 -10.68
CA LEU A 116 16.33 -18.98 -10.98
C LEU A 116 17.43 -19.38 -9.98
N MET A 117 18.30 -18.45 -9.57
CA MET A 117 19.31 -18.69 -8.54
C MET A 117 18.67 -19.11 -7.21
N ILE A 118 17.64 -18.38 -6.74
CA ILE A 118 16.94 -18.71 -5.50
C ILE A 118 16.22 -20.06 -5.62
N ILE A 119 15.55 -20.34 -6.74
CA ILE A 119 14.93 -21.64 -7.01
C ILE A 119 15.96 -22.76 -6.92
N THR A 120 17.09 -22.65 -7.62
CA THR A 120 18.12 -23.69 -7.64
C THR A 120 18.83 -23.82 -6.30
N LEU A 121 18.98 -22.72 -5.55
CA LEU A 121 19.53 -22.73 -4.20
C LEU A 121 18.62 -23.46 -3.21
N LEU A 122 17.31 -23.20 -3.26
CA LEU A 122 16.33 -23.92 -2.45
C LEU A 122 16.29 -25.41 -2.80
N VAL A 123 16.32 -25.75 -4.10
CA VAL A 123 16.41 -27.15 -4.56
C VAL A 123 17.72 -27.78 -4.10
N HIS A 124 18.85 -27.07 -4.19
CA HIS A 124 20.15 -27.55 -3.72
C HIS A 124 20.10 -27.84 -2.22
N MET A 125 19.57 -26.92 -1.43
CA MET A 125 19.46 -27.08 0.02
C MET A 125 18.57 -28.26 0.39
N GLN A 126 17.44 -28.41 -0.30
CA GLN A 126 16.52 -29.53 -0.10
C GLN A 126 17.14 -30.87 -0.53
N SER A 127 17.96 -30.85 -1.59
CA SER A 127 18.68 -32.03 -2.05
C SER A 127 19.71 -32.51 -1.02
N VAL A 128 20.47 -31.60 -0.40
CA VAL A 128 21.42 -31.89 0.68
C VAL A 128 20.69 -32.45 1.90
N PHE A 129 19.51 -31.90 2.21
CA PHE A 129 18.68 -32.38 3.30
C PHE A 129 18.16 -33.82 3.07
N PHE A 130 17.58 -34.10 1.90
CA PHE A 130 16.98 -35.41 1.64
C PHE A 130 18.01 -36.51 1.37
N THR A 131 19.13 -36.18 0.73
CA THR A 131 20.26 -37.11 0.53
C THR A 131 21.12 -37.29 1.78
N LYS A 132 20.84 -36.52 2.85
CA LYS A 132 21.59 -36.54 4.11
C LYS A 132 23.08 -36.19 3.93
N ALA A 133 23.38 -35.34 2.96
CA ALA A 133 24.75 -34.94 2.63
C ALA A 133 25.40 -34.03 3.68
N PHE A 134 24.63 -33.52 4.66
CA PHE A 134 25.12 -32.76 5.81
C PHE A 134 25.78 -33.61 6.91
N ARG A 135 25.74 -34.93 6.81
CA ARG A 135 26.33 -35.86 7.80
C ARG A 135 27.84 -35.65 8.00
N GLN A 136 28.35 -36.09 9.15
CA GLN A 136 29.77 -36.04 9.49
C GLN A 136 30.66 -36.53 8.33
N PRO A 137 31.71 -35.78 7.92
CA PRO A 137 32.29 -34.56 8.51
C PRO A 137 31.81 -33.22 7.89
N ARG A 138 30.62 -33.19 7.26
CA ARG A 138 30.16 -32.07 6.41
C ARG A 138 29.23 -31.07 7.11
N GLU A 139 29.20 -31.07 8.45
CA GLU A 139 28.33 -30.19 9.23
C GLU A 139 28.68 -28.71 8.99
N VAL A 140 29.97 -28.38 8.91
CA VAL A 140 30.43 -27.01 8.62
C VAL A 140 30.02 -26.57 7.20
N THR A 141 30.02 -27.50 6.25
CA THR A 141 29.55 -27.25 4.88
C THR A 141 28.05 -26.93 4.86
N TRP A 142 27.25 -27.55 5.74
CA TRP A 142 25.84 -27.20 5.93
C TRP A 142 25.65 -25.78 6.50
N PHE A 143 26.41 -25.40 7.53
CA PHE A 143 26.32 -24.05 8.11
C PHE A 143 26.76 -22.96 7.14
N THR A 144 27.81 -23.20 6.35
CA THR A 144 28.20 -22.26 5.28
C THR A 144 27.11 -22.17 4.20
N GLY A 145 26.44 -23.28 3.86
CA GLY A 145 25.28 -23.28 2.97
C GLY A 145 24.09 -22.48 3.50
N LEU A 146 23.78 -22.60 4.80
CA LEU A 146 22.76 -21.76 5.46
C LEU A 146 23.12 -20.27 5.43
N GLY A 147 24.39 -19.94 5.68
CA GLY A 147 24.88 -18.57 5.55
C GLY A 147 24.72 -18.02 4.13
N LEU A 148 25.01 -18.83 3.11
CA LEU A 148 24.80 -18.48 1.71
C LEU A 148 23.31 -18.29 1.36
N LEU A 149 22.42 -19.11 1.93
CA LEU A 149 20.98 -18.92 1.80
C LEU A 149 20.53 -17.59 2.41
N GLY A 150 21.01 -17.27 3.62
CA GLY A 150 20.75 -15.98 4.25
C GLY A 150 21.19 -14.81 3.38
N LEU A 151 22.44 -14.84 2.89
CA LEU A 151 22.99 -13.81 2.00
C LEU A 151 22.20 -13.69 0.69
N ALA A 152 21.77 -14.80 0.10
CA ALA A 152 20.97 -14.80 -1.13
C ALA A 152 19.60 -14.15 -0.93
N LEU A 153 18.94 -14.39 0.21
CA LEU A 153 17.68 -13.72 0.56
C LEU A 153 17.91 -12.22 0.82
N THR A 154 19.02 -11.85 1.48
CA THR A 154 19.39 -10.43 1.67
C THR A 154 19.68 -9.74 0.34
N PHE A 155 20.29 -10.43 -0.64
CA PHE A 155 20.45 -9.93 -2.01
C PHE A 155 19.11 -9.65 -2.68
N GLY A 156 18.16 -10.58 -2.59
CA GLY A 156 16.81 -10.40 -3.13
C GLY A 156 16.18 -9.11 -2.61
N PHE A 157 16.11 -8.96 -1.29
CA PHE A 157 15.52 -7.80 -0.64
C PHE A 157 16.25 -6.48 -0.97
N SER A 158 17.58 -6.46 -0.91
CA SER A 158 18.38 -5.24 -1.17
C SER A 158 18.37 -4.82 -2.63
N GLY A 159 18.28 -5.76 -3.58
CA GLY A 159 18.24 -5.47 -5.01
C GLY A 159 16.87 -4.98 -5.47
N TYR A 160 15.80 -5.52 -4.88
CA TYR A 160 14.42 -5.16 -5.19
C TYR A 160 14.07 -3.71 -4.85
N LEU A 161 14.75 -3.13 -3.87
CA LEU A 161 14.65 -1.72 -3.51
C LEU A 161 15.10 -0.77 -4.64
N LEU A 162 16.16 -1.15 -5.37
CA LEU A 162 16.94 -0.22 -6.20
C LEU A 162 16.15 0.47 -7.34
N PRO A 163 15.15 -0.17 -7.97
CA PRO A 163 14.31 0.50 -8.97
C PRO A 163 13.54 1.73 -8.46
N TRP A 164 13.28 1.83 -7.15
CA TRP A 164 12.60 2.96 -6.51
C TRP A 164 11.22 3.29 -7.11
N ASN A 165 10.45 2.26 -7.45
CA ASN A 165 9.04 2.37 -7.83
C ASN A 165 8.13 2.22 -6.61
N GLU A 166 6.83 2.53 -6.75
CA GLU A 166 5.85 2.46 -5.64
C GLU A 166 5.90 1.12 -4.90
N LEU A 167 5.91 0.02 -5.65
CA LEU A 167 5.94 -1.33 -5.11
C LEU A 167 7.20 -1.59 -4.26
N ALA A 168 8.38 -1.23 -4.77
CA ALA A 168 9.66 -1.39 -4.07
C ALA A 168 9.73 -0.51 -2.81
N PHE A 169 9.26 0.74 -2.90
CA PHE A 169 9.27 1.67 -1.77
C PHE A 169 8.42 1.16 -0.60
N PHE A 170 7.14 0.83 -0.85
CA PHE A 170 6.25 0.37 0.22
C PHE A 170 6.61 -1.03 0.71
N ALA A 171 7.04 -1.94 -0.17
CA ALA A 171 7.53 -3.26 0.27
C ALA A 171 8.75 -3.14 1.18
N THR A 172 9.63 -2.17 0.92
CA THR A 172 10.78 -1.88 1.79
C THR A 172 10.35 -1.30 3.12
N ALA A 173 9.38 -0.38 3.13
CA ALA A 173 8.82 0.16 4.37
C ALA A 173 8.32 -0.98 5.27
N VAL A 174 7.41 -1.81 4.74
CA VAL A 174 6.87 -2.98 5.47
C VAL A 174 7.98 -3.96 5.88
N GLY A 175 8.90 -4.29 4.98
CA GLY A 175 9.98 -5.25 5.24
C GLY A 175 10.97 -4.77 6.30
N THR A 176 11.30 -3.49 6.31
CA THR A 176 12.18 -2.91 7.35
C THR A 176 11.43 -2.66 8.65
N ASP A 177 10.13 -2.35 8.63
CA ASP A 177 9.34 -2.21 9.86
C ASP A 177 9.25 -3.50 10.67
N ALA A 178 9.32 -4.66 10.02
CA ALA A 178 9.42 -5.96 10.70
C ALA A 178 10.64 -6.05 11.64
N VAL A 179 11.69 -5.25 11.42
CA VAL A 179 12.89 -5.21 12.29
C VAL A 179 12.59 -4.57 13.64
N LYS A 180 11.58 -3.68 13.74
CA LYS A 180 11.13 -3.08 15.02
C LYS A 180 10.71 -4.16 16.02
N SER A 181 10.22 -5.29 15.52
CA SER A 181 9.76 -6.41 16.33
C SER A 181 10.89 -7.19 17.02
N VAL A 182 12.17 -6.89 16.75
CA VAL A 182 13.28 -7.46 17.52
C VAL A 182 13.30 -6.85 18.93
N PRO A 183 13.20 -7.67 19.99
CA PRO A 183 13.18 -7.16 21.36
C PRO A 183 14.45 -6.36 21.69
N VAL A 184 14.31 -5.31 22.49
CA VAL A 184 15.39 -4.46 23.04
C VAL A 184 16.10 -3.58 22.02
N ILE A 185 16.52 -4.13 20.87
CA ILE A 185 17.39 -3.44 19.90
C ILE A 185 16.73 -3.14 18.55
N GLY A 186 15.46 -3.53 18.35
CA GLY A 186 14.78 -3.42 17.05
C GLY A 186 14.69 -1.99 16.50
N GLN A 187 14.36 -1.02 17.34
CA GLN A 187 14.30 0.38 16.94
C GLN A 187 15.67 0.93 16.52
N TRP A 188 16.72 0.61 17.27
CA TRP A 188 18.09 1.01 16.93
C TRP A 188 18.55 0.36 15.60
N LEU A 189 18.26 -0.93 15.40
CA LEU A 189 18.57 -1.64 14.16
C LEU A 189 17.86 -1.01 12.96
N LEU A 190 16.58 -0.65 13.11
CA LEU A 190 15.80 0.03 12.08
C LEU A 190 16.45 1.36 11.68
N GLU A 191 16.81 2.20 12.65
CA GLU A 191 17.43 3.50 12.40
C GLU A 191 18.80 3.35 11.74
N VAL A 192 19.57 2.33 12.10
CA VAL A 192 20.84 1.99 11.43
C VAL A 192 20.59 1.49 10.00
N MET A 193 19.53 0.73 9.74
CA MET A 193 19.22 0.25 8.39
C MET A 193 18.69 1.37 7.48
N ARG A 194 17.77 2.21 7.97
CA ARG A 194 17.13 3.28 7.19
C ARG A 194 17.95 4.58 7.16
N GLY A 195 18.81 4.82 8.15
CA GLY A 195 19.46 6.12 8.32
C GLY A 195 18.50 7.24 8.71
N GLY A 196 17.42 6.90 9.42
CA GLY A 196 16.33 7.76 9.86
C GLY A 196 15.12 6.96 10.36
N PRO A 197 14.07 7.61 10.88
CA PRO A 197 12.86 6.94 11.35
C PRO A 197 12.03 6.35 10.18
N GLU A 198 12.03 7.03 9.04
CA GLU A 198 11.26 6.67 7.84
C GLU A 198 12.15 6.21 6.68
N VAL A 199 11.56 5.49 5.72
CA VAL A 199 12.26 5.14 4.48
C VAL A 199 12.54 6.42 3.70
N SER A 200 13.82 6.69 3.44
CA SER A 200 14.28 7.89 2.76
C SER A 200 15.38 7.57 1.76
N ILE A 201 15.91 8.59 1.09
CA ILE A 201 17.06 8.44 0.20
C ILE A 201 18.30 7.88 0.92
N ASN A 202 18.46 8.14 2.22
CA ASN A 202 19.54 7.57 3.02
C ASN A 202 19.44 6.04 3.09
N THR A 203 18.21 5.50 3.15
CA THR A 203 17.96 4.06 3.07
C THR A 203 18.48 3.54 1.73
N LEU A 204 18.12 4.17 0.62
CA LEU A 204 18.53 3.74 -0.71
C LEU A 204 20.06 3.72 -0.88
N TYR A 205 20.78 4.77 -0.45
CA TYR A 205 22.24 4.78 -0.54
C TYR A 205 22.90 3.64 0.27
N ARG A 206 22.39 3.36 1.47
CA ARG A 206 22.92 2.27 2.32
C ARG A 206 22.68 0.91 1.69
N PHE A 207 21.47 0.66 1.21
CA PHE A 207 21.13 -0.61 0.56
C PHE A 207 21.82 -0.78 -0.80
N PHE A 208 22.06 0.30 -1.54
CA PHE A 208 22.89 0.28 -2.76
C PHE A 208 24.34 -0.13 -2.44
N ALA A 209 24.98 0.50 -1.45
CA ALA A 209 26.32 0.12 -1.02
C ALA A 209 26.38 -1.32 -0.47
N LEU A 210 25.34 -1.73 0.26
CA LEU A 210 25.18 -3.09 0.76
C LEU A 210 25.12 -4.10 -0.40
N HIS A 211 24.26 -3.85 -1.39
CA HIS A 211 24.00 -4.76 -2.51
C HIS A 211 25.17 -4.86 -3.49
N VAL A 212 25.84 -3.75 -3.78
CA VAL A 212 26.89 -3.71 -4.82
C VAL A 212 28.28 -4.05 -4.27
N CYS A 213 28.58 -3.68 -3.02
CA CYS A 213 29.92 -3.85 -2.46
C CYS A 213 29.97 -4.91 -1.37
N ILE A 214 29.17 -4.76 -0.31
CA ILE A 214 29.33 -5.55 0.92
C ILE A 214 28.87 -7.00 0.71
N LEU A 215 27.66 -7.21 0.20
CA LEU A 215 27.10 -8.55 0.01
C LEU A 215 27.89 -9.37 -1.02
N PRO A 216 28.33 -8.82 -2.18
CA PRO A 216 29.14 -9.59 -3.13
C PRO A 216 30.48 -10.04 -2.55
N LEU A 217 31.17 -9.19 -1.78
CA LEU A 217 32.41 -9.57 -1.12
C LEU A 217 32.20 -10.65 -0.05
N ALA A 218 31.18 -10.50 0.79
CA ALA A 218 30.84 -11.49 1.81
C ALA A 218 30.49 -12.85 1.18
N THR A 219 29.67 -12.85 0.13
CA THR A 219 29.27 -14.06 -0.58
C THR A 219 30.43 -14.69 -1.33
N PHE A 220 31.32 -13.91 -1.95
CA PHE A 220 32.51 -14.47 -2.61
C PHE A 220 33.41 -15.21 -1.61
N GLY A 221 33.65 -14.61 -0.43
CA GLY A 221 34.39 -15.25 0.65
C GLY A 221 33.74 -16.54 1.15
N LEU A 222 32.42 -16.51 1.39
CA LEU A 222 31.69 -17.67 1.90
C LEU A 222 31.51 -18.78 0.87
N VAL A 223 31.29 -18.47 -0.42
CA VAL A 223 31.28 -19.43 -1.52
C VAL A 223 32.66 -20.07 -1.66
N GLY A 224 33.74 -19.28 -1.58
CA GLY A 224 35.11 -19.80 -1.59
C GLY A 224 35.36 -20.81 -0.47
N LEU A 225 34.98 -20.48 0.76
CA LEU A 225 35.05 -21.39 1.90
C LEU A 225 34.18 -22.65 1.69
N HIS A 226 32.95 -22.47 1.22
CA HIS A 226 32.02 -23.56 0.97
C HIS A 226 32.57 -24.56 -0.07
N LEU A 227 33.07 -24.07 -1.21
CA LEU A 227 33.69 -24.90 -2.25
C LEU A 227 34.99 -25.55 -1.77
N PHE A 228 35.80 -24.85 -0.97
CA PHE A 228 37.01 -25.41 -0.35
C PHE A 228 36.69 -26.61 0.56
N LEU A 229 35.66 -26.51 1.41
CA LEU A 229 35.23 -27.61 2.27
C LEU A 229 34.76 -28.81 1.45
N ILE A 230 33.99 -28.58 0.37
CA ILE A 230 33.57 -29.65 -0.54
C ILE A 230 34.77 -30.29 -1.24
N GLN A 231 35.78 -29.51 -1.63
CA GLN A 231 36.99 -30.00 -2.27
C GLN A 231 37.81 -30.87 -1.30
N ARG A 232 37.89 -30.47 -0.02
CA ARG A 232 38.62 -31.20 1.02
C ARG A 232 37.91 -32.47 1.48
N GLN A 233 36.57 -32.44 1.62
CA GLN A 233 35.78 -33.51 2.22
C GLN A 233 35.16 -34.50 1.20
N GLY A 234 35.20 -34.16 -0.09
CA GLY A 234 34.62 -34.97 -1.17
C GLY A 234 33.08 -35.01 -1.17
N MET A 235 32.51 -35.50 -2.27
CA MET A 235 31.05 -35.61 -2.46
C MET A 235 30.46 -36.68 -1.54
N SER A 236 29.28 -36.44 -0.96
CA SER A 236 28.60 -37.44 -0.13
C SER A 236 28.06 -38.59 -0.98
N GLU A 237 28.31 -39.83 -0.57
CA GLU A 237 27.71 -41.02 -1.17
C GLU A 237 26.21 -41.17 -0.80
N PRO A 238 25.37 -41.77 -1.66
CA PRO A 238 23.98 -42.12 -1.33
C PRO A 238 23.87 -43.08 -0.15
N ILE A 239 22.87 -42.89 0.72
CA ILE A 239 22.53 -43.89 1.75
C ILE A 239 21.76 -45.05 1.09
N PRO A 240 22.13 -46.32 1.30
CA PRO A 240 21.43 -47.45 0.72
C PRO A 240 19.95 -47.52 1.17
N HIS A 241 19.01 -47.38 0.23
CA HIS A 241 17.59 -47.64 0.45
C HIS A 241 17.27 -49.12 0.20
N ALA A 242 17.81 -50.03 1.01
CA ALA A 242 17.30 -51.41 1.08
C ALA A 242 17.77 -52.11 2.35
N GLN A 243 16.82 -52.48 3.23
CA GLN A 243 17.01 -53.59 4.15
C GLN A 243 16.97 -54.89 3.33
N GLY A 244 18.13 -55.53 3.10
CA GLY A 244 18.21 -56.90 2.57
C GLY A 244 18.70 -57.08 1.12
N GLY A 245 19.16 -56.03 0.43
CA GLY A 245 19.78 -56.17 -0.90
C GLY A 245 21.32 -56.25 -0.83
N LYS A 246 21.96 -57.05 -1.68
CA LYS A 246 23.43 -57.10 -1.83
C LYS A 246 23.98 -55.66 -2.02
N PRO A 247 25.15 -55.30 -1.43
CA PRO A 247 25.74 -53.99 -1.61
C PRO A 247 25.96 -53.72 -3.10
N ARG A 248 25.29 -52.69 -3.64
CA ARG A 248 25.45 -52.26 -5.02
C ARG A 248 26.81 -51.60 -5.14
N ARG A 249 27.71 -52.10 -6.01
CA ARG A 249 28.98 -51.43 -6.31
C ARG A 249 28.67 -50.01 -6.81
N LEU A 250 29.12 -49.00 -6.07
CA LEU A 250 29.01 -47.60 -6.48
C LEU A 250 30.01 -47.35 -7.61
N ARG A 251 29.54 -46.88 -8.75
CA ARG A 251 30.40 -46.49 -9.87
C ARG A 251 30.83 -45.05 -9.65
N TYR A 252 32.01 -44.67 -10.15
CA TYR A 252 32.51 -43.31 -9.99
C TYR A 252 32.86 -42.71 -11.36
N MET A 253 32.69 -41.39 -11.47
CA MET A 253 33.24 -40.60 -12.56
C MET A 253 34.22 -39.56 -12.02
N ARG A 254 35.26 -39.26 -12.78
CA ARG A 254 36.17 -38.16 -12.47
C ARG A 254 35.44 -36.83 -12.56
N PHE A 255 35.72 -35.92 -11.64
CA PHE A 255 35.16 -34.58 -11.65
C PHE A 255 35.57 -33.85 -12.94
N PHE A 256 36.87 -33.74 -13.18
CA PHE A 256 37.41 -33.21 -14.44
C PHE A 256 37.94 -34.33 -15.35
N PRO A 257 37.61 -34.37 -16.65
CA PRO A 257 36.71 -33.45 -17.36
C PRO A 257 35.23 -33.90 -17.35
N ASN A 258 34.92 -35.12 -16.91
CA ASN A 258 33.64 -35.77 -17.23
C ASN A 258 32.44 -35.09 -16.54
N PHE A 259 32.51 -34.84 -15.24
CA PHE A 259 31.42 -34.20 -14.51
C PHE A 259 31.30 -32.73 -14.91
N THR A 260 32.42 -32.02 -15.00
CA THR A 260 32.47 -30.61 -15.42
C THR A 260 31.86 -30.37 -16.81
N LEU A 261 32.09 -31.25 -17.79
CA LEU A 261 31.47 -31.12 -19.12
C LEU A 261 29.95 -31.30 -19.07
N ARG A 262 29.44 -32.22 -18.24
CA ARG A 262 28.00 -32.41 -18.05
C ARG A 262 27.36 -31.24 -17.30
N ASP A 263 28.06 -30.70 -16.31
CA ASP A 263 27.65 -29.49 -15.59
C ASP A 263 27.61 -28.28 -16.54
N LEU A 264 28.63 -28.11 -17.38
CA LEU A 264 28.66 -27.08 -18.43
C LEU A 264 27.50 -27.24 -19.44
N LEU A 265 27.17 -28.47 -19.83
CA LEU A 265 26.00 -28.73 -20.69
C LEU A 265 24.71 -28.27 -19.99
N LEU A 266 24.57 -28.56 -18.71
CA LEU A 266 23.43 -28.08 -17.93
C LEU A 266 23.41 -26.55 -17.84
N TRP A 267 24.56 -25.89 -17.67
CA TRP A 267 24.65 -24.42 -17.67
C TRP A 267 24.22 -23.83 -19.01
N VAL A 268 24.57 -24.45 -20.14
CA VAL A 268 24.12 -24.04 -21.48
C VAL A 268 22.60 -24.18 -21.63
N VAL A 269 22.03 -25.28 -21.12
CA VAL A 269 20.57 -25.48 -21.11
C VAL A 269 19.88 -24.43 -20.23
N CYS A 270 20.41 -24.17 -19.03
CA CYS A 270 19.92 -23.13 -18.13
C CYS A 270 20.04 -21.73 -18.74
N LEU A 271 21.12 -21.43 -19.46
CA LEU A 271 21.31 -20.18 -20.19
C LEU A 271 20.26 -20.00 -21.28
N ASN A 272 19.95 -21.07 -22.02
CA ASN A 272 18.91 -21.05 -23.05
C ASN A 272 17.53 -20.78 -22.44
N ALA A 273 17.19 -21.47 -21.34
CA ALA A 273 15.95 -21.25 -20.61
C ALA A 273 15.85 -19.81 -20.06
N LEU A 274 16.93 -19.30 -19.48
CA LEU A 274 17.03 -17.91 -19.01
C LEU A 274 16.83 -16.91 -20.15
N ALA A 275 17.45 -17.13 -21.32
CA ALA A 275 17.29 -16.25 -22.48
C ALA A 275 15.83 -16.25 -23.01
N ILE A 276 15.19 -17.42 -23.04
CA ILE A 276 13.77 -17.54 -23.42
C ILE A 276 12.91 -16.76 -22.42
N LEU A 277 13.07 -16.98 -21.12
CA LEU A 277 12.29 -16.29 -20.10
C LEU A 277 12.51 -14.77 -20.13
N ALA A 278 13.76 -14.31 -20.25
CA ALA A 278 14.10 -12.90 -20.28
C ALA A 278 13.53 -12.13 -21.48
N VAL A 279 13.29 -12.80 -22.61
CA VAL A 279 12.73 -12.14 -23.80
C VAL A 279 11.21 -12.30 -23.92
N TRP A 280 10.65 -13.46 -23.54
CA TRP A 280 9.21 -13.70 -23.64
C TRP A 280 8.42 -13.15 -22.45
N LEU A 281 9.05 -13.10 -21.28
CA LEU A 281 8.46 -12.60 -20.04
C LEU A 281 9.38 -11.54 -19.39
N PRO A 282 9.71 -10.43 -20.10
CA PRO A 282 10.74 -9.50 -19.64
C PRO A 282 10.41 -8.82 -18.31
N TYR A 283 9.11 -8.68 -17.97
CA TYR A 283 8.60 -8.02 -16.77
C TYR A 283 7.94 -8.98 -15.77
N GLY A 284 8.15 -10.28 -15.96
CA GLY A 284 7.59 -11.34 -15.12
C GLY A 284 6.32 -11.96 -15.69
N PRO A 285 5.86 -13.06 -15.09
CA PRO A 285 4.68 -13.82 -15.53
C PRO A 285 3.33 -13.20 -15.15
N GLY A 286 3.30 -12.02 -14.52
CA GLY A 286 2.05 -11.43 -13.99
C GLY A 286 1.45 -12.25 -12.84
N ILE A 287 2.31 -12.92 -12.06
CA ILE A 287 1.93 -13.69 -10.89
C ILE A 287 2.32 -12.87 -9.65
N PRO A 288 1.44 -12.74 -8.63
CA PRO A 288 1.74 -11.97 -7.44
C PRO A 288 3.07 -12.38 -6.78
N GLY A 289 3.93 -11.41 -6.46
CA GLY A 289 5.27 -11.65 -5.92
C GLY A 289 6.32 -12.13 -6.95
N ALA A 290 5.97 -12.21 -8.24
CA ALA A 290 6.88 -12.40 -9.35
C ALA A 290 6.67 -11.30 -10.41
N GLU A 291 6.44 -10.07 -9.95
CA GLU A 291 6.22 -8.89 -10.79
C GLU A 291 7.43 -7.96 -10.61
N TRP A 292 8.07 -7.59 -11.73
CA TRP A 292 9.16 -6.60 -11.74
C TRP A 292 8.99 -5.63 -12.91
N GLU A 293 7.73 -5.33 -13.20
CA GLU A 293 7.36 -4.16 -14.01
C GLU A 293 8.04 -2.92 -13.45
N LEU A 294 8.42 -1.99 -14.33
CA LEU A 294 9.04 -0.75 -13.86
C LEU A 294 8.05 0.06 -13.01
N GLY A 295 6.76 0.00 -13.34
CA GLY A 295 5.70 0.61 -12.54
C GLY A 295 5.73 2.13 -12.58
N VAL A 296 5.18 2.75 -11.52
CA VAL A 296 5.17 4.21 -11.32
C VAL A 296 6.25 4.61 -10.33
N LYS A 297 6.73 5.85 -10.46
CA LYS A 297 7.70 6.42 -9.52
C LYS A 297 7.09 6.45 -8.12
N ALA A 298 7.84 6.05 -7.09
CA ALA A 298 7.37 6.13 -5.73
C ALA A 298 7.07 7.58 -5.32
N ASP A 299 5.86 7.81 -4.79
CA ASP A 299 5.50 9.03 -4.06
C ASP A 299 5.49 8.72 -2.55
N PRO A 300 6.45 9.25 -1.77
CA PRO A 300 6.50 9.03 -0.33
C PRO A 300 5.30 9.59 0.45
N LEU A 301 4.54 10.52 -0.13
CA LEU A 301 3.37 11.14 0.50
C LEU A 301 2.06 10.43 0.14
N ALA A 302 2.09 9.56 -0.87
CA ALA A 302 0.93 8.74 -1.21
C ALA A 302 0.71 7.65 -0.16
N PRO A 303 -0.55 7.31 0.19
CA PRO A 303 -0.82 6.16 1.01
C PRO A 303 -0.47 4.87 0.26
N ALA A 304 0.02 3.86 0.97
CA ALA A 304 0.27 2.54 0.42
C ALA A 304 -1.03 1.98 -0.19
N TYR A 305 -1.00 1.55 -1.46
CA TYR A 305 -2.19 1.04 -2.14
C TYR A 305 -2.53 -0.40 -1.68
N PRO A 306 -3.81 -0.82 -1.73
CA PRO A 306 -4.23 -2.14 -1.26
C PRO A 306 -3.61 -3.28 -2.08
N GLY A 307 -3.10 -4.32 -1.42
CA GLY A 307 -2.60 -5.55 -2.08
C GLY A 307 -1.11 -5.61 -2.39
N ILE A 308 -0.29 -4.71 -1.84
CA ILE A 308 1.18 -4.79 -1.93
C ILE A 308 1.68 -6.12 -1.34
N ARG A 309 2.53 -6.82 -2.09
CA ARG A 309 3.09 -8.13 -1.72
C ARG A 309 4.60 -8.14 -1.96
N PRO A 310 5.38 -8.79 -1.08
CA PRO A 310 6.79 -9.01 -1.34
C PRO A 310 6.97 -10.11 -2.40
N GLU A 311 8.23 -10.38 -2.74
CA GLU A 311 8.63 -11.38 -3.70
C GLU A 311 8.23 -12.80 -3.25
N TRP A 312 8.08 -13.70 -4.21
CA TRP A 312 7.50 -15.04 -4.01
C TRP A 312 8.20 -15.86 -2.92
N TYR A 313 9.51 -15.69 -2.76
CA TYR A 313 10.31 -16.37 -1.74
C TYR A 313 10.11 -15.81 -0.32
N PHE A 314 9.46 -14.65 -0.17
CA PHE A 314 9.03 -14.05 1.11
C PHE A 314 7.52 -14.16 1.35
N LEU A 315 6.73 -14.57 0.36
CA LEU A 315 5.27 -14.62 0.47
C LEU A 315 4.77 -15.50 1.61
N TRP A 316 5.45 -16.60 1.93
CA TRP A 316 5.06 -17.46 3.04
C TRP A 316 5.22 -16.76 4.40
N ILE A 317 6.22 -15.88 4.55
CA ILE A 317 6.42 -15.04 5.75
C ILE A 317 5.31 -14.00 5.83
N TYR A 318 5.06 -13.31 4.71
CA TYR A 318 3.98 -12.33 4.60
C TYR A 318 2.62 -12.95 4.95
N GLN A 319 2.30 -14.11 4.39
CA GLN A 319 1.05 -14.79 4.70
C GLN A 319 0.98 -15.20 6.16
N LEU A 320 2.06 -15.74 6.72
CA LEU A 320 2.08 -16.12 8.13
C LEU A 320 1.86 -14.91 9.05
N LEU A 321 2.46 -13.75 8.75
CA LEU A 321 2.21 -12.49 9.48
C LEU A 321 0.73 -12.08 9.45
N LYS A 322 0.04 -12.25 8.32
CA LYS A 322 -1.41 -11.97 8.21
C LYS A 322 -2.29 -12.90 9.03
N GLU A 323 -1.83 -14.11 9.36
CA GLU A 323 -2.60 -15.05 10.18
C GLU A 323 -2.54 -14.75 11.68
N PHE A 324 -1.58 -13.94 12.13
CA PHE A 324 -1.42 -13.60 13.54
C PHE A 324 -2.35 -12.43 13.93
N PRO A 325 -3.05 -12.52 15.08
CA PRO A 325 -3.81 -11.39 15.62
C PRO A 325 -2.86 -10.25 16.03
N SER A 326 -3.39 -9.04 16.18
CA SER A 326 -2.59 -7.86 16.55
C SER A 326 -1.82 -8.00 17.87
N HIS A 327 -2.33 -8.79 18.82
CA HIS A 327 -1.67 -9.13 20.07
C HIS A 327 -1.82 -10.62 20.34
N PHE A 328 -0.72 -11.29 20.70
CA PHE A 328 -0.69 -12.72 21.00
C PHE A 328 0.26 -12.99 22.17
N LEU A 329 -0.27 -13.56 23.26
CA LEU A 329 0.50 -13.93 24.47
C LEU A 329 1.31 -12.76 25.08
N GLY A 330 0.75 -11.55 25.11
CA GLY A 330 1.42 -10.35 25.66
C GLY A 330 2.51 -9.77 24.76
N LEU A 331 2.71 -10.34 23.56
CA LEU A 331 3.55 -9.80 22.51
C LEU A 331 2.69 -9.16 21.41
N GLU A 332 3.25 -8.21 20.68
CA GLU A 332 2.64 -7.75 19.44
C GLU A 332 2.63 -8.92 18.42
N GLY A 333 1.56 -9.02 17.63
CA GLY A 333 1.37 -10.08 16.62
C GLY A 333 2.60 -10.32 15.73
N PRO A 334 3.21 -9.27 15.14
CA PRO A 334 4.43 -9.40 14.35
C PRO A 334 5.61 -9.98 15.14
N GLN A 335 5.77 -9.62 16.41
CA GLN A 335 6.85 -10.13 17.27
C GLN A 335 6.69 -11.63 17.51
N ALA A 336 5.48 -12.07 17.86
CA ALA A 336 5.18 -13.49 18.07
C ALA A 336 5.42 -14.32 16.80
N CYS A 337 5.03 -13.79 15.64
CA CYS A 337 5.24 -14.45 14.35
C CYS A 337 6.74 -14.57 14.00
N LEU A 338 7.52 -13.49 14.17
CA LEU A 338 8.95 -13.50 13.87
C LEU A 338 9.75 -14.41 14.82
N LEU A 339 9.34 -14.51 16.09
CA LEU A 339 9.89 -15.48 17.03
C LEU A 339 9.62 -16.92 16.58
N LEU A 340 8.39 -17.21 16.12
CA LEU A 340 8.05 -18.52 15.56
C LEU A 340 8.91 -18.84 14.33
N ILE A 341 9.03 -17.92 13.39
CA ILE A 341 9.88 -18.09 12.19
C ILE A 341 11.32 -18.36 12.59
N SER A 342 11.87 -17.56 13.51
CA SER A 342 13.24 -17.72 14.01
C SER A 342 13.45 -19.07 14.68
N ALA A 343 12.49 -19.55 15.46
CA ALA A 343 12.53 -20.87 16.07
C ALA A 343 12.50 -22.00 15.03
N LEU A 344 11.62 -21.90 14.02
CA LEU A 344 11.52 -22.91 12.94
C LEU A 344 12.81 -22.98 12.11
N LEU A 345 13.39 -21.83 11.74
CA LEU A 345 14.67 -21.76 11.05
C LEU A 345 15.82 -22.27 11.93
N GLY A 346 15.80 -21.98 13.23
CA GLY A 346 16.76 -22.48 14.20
C GLY A 346 16.73 -24.01 14.30
N VAL A 347 15.54 -24.62 14.39
CA VAL A 347 15.37 -26.08 14.36
C VAL A 347 15.93 -26.67 13.07
N TRP A 348 15.68 -26.02 11.93
CA TRP A 348 16.22 -26.46 10.64
C TRP A 348 17.75 -26.36 10.58
N ALA A 349 18.33 -25.30 11.16
CA ALA A 349 19.76 -25.08 11.18
C ALA A 349 20.53 -26.18 11.93
N ILE A 350 19.98 -26.64 13.06
CA ILE A 350 20.62 -27.64 13.93
C ILE A 350 20.32 -29.10 13.54
N ILE A 351 19.68 -29.35 12.40
CA ILE A 351 19.34 -30.72 11.94
C ILE A 351 20.52 -31.68 11.89
N PRO A 352 21.74 -31.30 11.45
CA PRO A 352 22.88 -32.21 11.48
C PRO A 352 23.18 -32.78 12.87
N ILE A 353 22.85 -32.02 13.92
CA ILE A 353 23.03 -32.41 15.32
C ILE A 353 21.85 -33.26 15.82
N LEU A 354 20.63 -32.97 15.34
CA LEU A 354 19.41 -33.70 15.72
C LEU A 354 19.31 -35.09 15.07
N ASP A 355 19.73 -35.24 13.80
CA ASP A 355 19.62 -36.49 13.04
C ASP A 355 20.79 -37.46 13.30
N ARG A 356 20.84 -38.00 14.52
CA ARG A 356 21.87 -38.98 14.93
C ARG A 356 21.88 -40.26 14.09
N SER A 357 20.76 -40.63 13.48
CA SER A 357 20.66 -41.81 12.61
C SER A 357 21.43 -41.59 11.30
N ALA A 358 21.31 -40.41 10.70
CA ALA A 358 22.08 -40.04 9.52
C ALA A 358 23.59 -39.99 9.79
N ALA A 359 24.00 -39.52 10.98
CA ALA A 359 25.41 -39.56 11.41
C ALA A 359 25.97 -40.99 11.50
N GLN A 360 25.12 -41.99 11.76
CA GLN A 360 25.49 -43.42 11.78
C GLN A 360 25.31 -44.11 10.42
N ASN A 361 25.13 -43.37 9.32
CA ASN A 361 24.86 -43.90 7.98
C ASN A 361 23.60 -44.77 7.89
N ARG A 362 22.59 -44.50 8.74
CA ARG A 362 21.31 -45.21 8.73
C ARG A 362 20.21 -44.32 8.15
N PRO A 363 19.21 -44.90 7.45
CA PRO A 363 18.03 -44.16 7.02
C PRO A 363 17.30 -43.52 8.20
N SER A 364 16.81 -42.29 8.02
CA SER A 364 16.12 -41.50 9.04
C SER A 364 14.69 -41.11 8.58
N PRO A 365 13.73 -42.06 8.46
CA PRO A 365 12.43 -41.79 7.83
C PRO A 365 11.61 -40.68 8.49
N ALA A 366 11.76 -40.48 9.80
CA ALA A 366 11.07 -39.42 10.54
C ALA A 366 11.55 -38.01 10.12
N PHE A 367 12.87 -37.81 9.96
CA PHE A 367 13.40 -36.53 9.47
C PHE A 367 13.08 -36.30 7.99
N THR A 368 13.01 -37.36 7.18
CA THR A 368 12.53 -37.25 5.80
C THR A 368 11.06 -36.80 5.76
N ASP A 369 10.23 -37.34 6.66
CA ASP A 369 8.84 -36.88 6.82
C ASP A 369 8.75 -35.43 7.31
N PHE A 370 9.64 -35.02 8.21
CA PHE A 370 9.74 -33.63 8.65
C PHE A 370 9.96 -32.67 7.47
N GLY A 371 10.93 -32.95 6.60
CA GLY A 371 11.18 -32.12 5.43
C GLY A 371 10.00 -32.06 4.46
N VAL A 372 9.32 -33.18 4.23
CA VAL A 372 8.09 -33.19 3.38
C VAL A 372 6.98 -32.37 4.02
N GLY A 373 6.76 -32.49 5.33
CA GLY A 373 5.81 -31.67 6.06
C GLY A 373 6.11 -30.17 5.95
N VAL A 374 7.38 -29.77 6.11
CA VAL A 374 7.80 -28.36 5.92
C VAL A 374 7.53 -27.87 4.50
N ILE A 375 7.82 -28.65 3.47
CA ILE A 375 7.52 -28.26 2.08
C ILE A 375 6.02 -28.06 1.88
N LEU A 376 5.18 -28.98 2.36
CA LEU A 376 3.73 -28.87 2.26
C LEU A 376 3.19 -27.66 3.04
N PHE A 377 3.78 -27.37 4.19
CA PHE A 377 3.44 -26.22 5.02
C PHE A 377 3.76 -24.89 4.33
N LEU A 378 4.98 -24.75 3.81
CA LEU A 378 5.40 -23.57 3.06
C LEU A 378 4.57 -23.40 1.79
N LEU A 379 4.28 -24.50 1.09
CA LEU A 379 3.43 -24.50 -0.10
C LEU A 379 2.00 -24.03 0.23
N PHE A 380 1.42 -24.47 1.34
CA PHE A 380 0.09 -24.03 1.77
C PHE A 380 0.04 -22.52 1.97
N LEU A 381 0.99 -21.96 2.72
CA LEU A 381 1.09 -20.51 2.94
C LEU A 381 1.34 -19.75 1.64
N MET A 382 2.22 -20.24 0.77
CA MET A 382 2.52 -19.62 -0.52
C MET A 382 1.30 -19.60 -1.45
N LEU A 383 0.54 -20.70 -1.54
CA LEU A 383 -0.66 -20.76 -2.38
C LEU A 383 -1.77 -19.82 -1.88
N LYS A 384 -1.90 -19.66 -0.56
CA LYS A 384 -2.78 -18.63 0.02
C LYS A 384 -2.31 -17.23 -0.36
N ALA A 385 -1.01 -16.96 -0.23
CA ALA A 385 -0.40 -15.69 -0.60
C ALA A 385 -0.49 -15.38 -2.10
N TRP A 386 -0.75 -16.37 -2.96
CA TRP A 386 -1.02 -16.21 -4.39
C TRP A 386 -2.51 -16.08 -4.74
N ASN A 387 -3.41 -16.08 -3.76
CA ASN A 387 -4.86 -16.06 -3.95
C ASN A 387 -5.35 -17.17 -4.91
N LEU A 388 -4.86 -18.41 -4.74
CA LEU A 388 -5.17 -19.49 -5.68
C LEU A 388 -6.68 -19.58 -6.01
N GLY A 389 -7.01 -19.41 -7.30
CA GLY A 389 -8.38 -19.43 -7.81
C GLY A 389 -9.05 -18.06 -8.00
N PHE A 390 -8.33 -16.96 -7.75
CA PHE A 390 -8.80 -15.59 -8.01
C PHE A 390 -7.75 -14.83 -8.82
N ALA A 391 -8.17 -14.15 -9.88
CA ALA A 391 -7.34 -13.20 -10.62
C ALA A 391 -7.75 -11.78 -10.18
N PRO A 392 -7.03 -11.15 -9.22
CA PRO A 392 -7.41 -9.83 -8.74
C PRO A 392 -7.17 -8.76 -9.81
N GLU A 393 -8.05 -7.77 -9.88
CA GLU A 393 -7.76 -6.52 -10.58
C GLU A 393 -6.64 -5.76 -9.85
N LYS A 394 -5.79 -5.06 -10.61
CA LYS A 394 -4.60 -4.35 -10.09
C LYS A 394 -5.03 -3.32 -9.04
N GLY A 395 -4.49 -3.44 -7.81
CA GLY A 395 -4.81 -2.55 -6.68
C GLY A 395 -5.91 -3.04 -5.74
N MET A 396 -6.40 -4.28 -5.90
CA MET A 396 -7.38 -4.89 -4.99
C MET A 396 -6.82 -6.16 -4.35
N ASP A 397 -6.89 -6.27 -3.02
CA ASP A 397 -6.56 -7.51 -2.31
C ASP A 397 -7.83 -8.32 -2.01
N PRO A 398 -8.13 -9.40 -2.75
CA PRO A 398 -9.31 -10.22 -2.50
C PRO A 398 -9.27 -10.88 -1.12
N SER A 399 -8.10 -11.01 -0.50
CA SER A 399 -7.99 -11.53 0.87
C SER A 399 -8.43 -10.52 1.95
N ALA A 400 -8.75 -9.28 1.59
CA ALA A 400 -9.35 -8.30 2.50
C ALA A 400 -10.84 -8.56 2.79
N ASP A 401 -11.55 -9.23 1.87
CA ASP A 401 -12.92 -9.69 2.10
C ASP A 401 -12.87 -11.05 2.83
N PRO A 402 -13.49 -11.18 4.03
CA PRO A 402 -13.53 -12.42 4.79
C PRO A 402 -14.05 -13.64 3.99
N ILE A 403 -15.01 -13.43 3.09
CA ILE A 403 -15.61 -14.52 2.29
C ILE A 403 -14.59 -15.02 1.26
N GLN A 404 -13.95 -14.10 0.55
CA GLN A 404 -12.93 -14.42 -0.44
C GLN A 404 -11.68 -15.01 0.21
N ALA A 405 -11.26 -14.50 1.38
CA ALA A 405 -10.16 -15.06 2.16
C ALA A 405 -10.40 -16.54 2.53
N GLN A 406 -11.63 -16.89 2.93
CA GLN A 406 -11.99 -18.28 3.23
C GLN A 406 -11.98 -19.16 1.97
N LEU A 407 -12.44 -18.65 0.83
CA LEU A 407 -12.39 -19.37 -0.45
C LEU A 407 -10.96 -19.61 -0.93
N ILE A 408 -10.08 -18.63 -0.78
CA ILE A 408 -8.64 -18.76 -1.06
C ILE A 408 -8.03 -19.84 -0.17
N ALA A 409 -8.31 -19.82 1.14
CA ALA A 409 -7.83 -20.83 2.09
C ALA A 409 -8.32 -22.24 1.71
N ARG A 410 -9.57 -22.37 1.27
CA ARG A 410 -10.15 -23.63 0.80
C ARG A 410 -9.44 -24.16 -0.44
N ASN A 411 -9.23 -23.33 -1.46
CA ASN A 411 -8.56 -23.73 -2.70
C ASN A 411 -7.10 -24.15 -2.45
N ALA A 412 -6.38 -23.38 -1.62
CA ALA A 412 -5.03 -23.73 -1.20
C ALA A 412 -4.99 -25.08 -0.45
N ALA A 413 -5.95 -25.32 0.45
CA ALA A 413 -6.04 -26.57 1.19
C ALA A 413 -6.28 -27.77 0.26
N LEU A 414 -7.21 -27.66 -0.70
CA LEU A 414 -7.49 -28.73 -1.67
C LEU A 414 -6.26 -29.06 -2.53
N ALA A 415 -5.52 -28.06 -3.00
CA ALA A 415 -4.30 -28.27 -3.77
C ALA A 415 -3.21 -29.00 -2.96
N VAL A 416 -3.00 -28.58 -1.72
CA VAL A 416 -2.01 -29.21 -0.82
C VAL A 416 -2.44 -30.63 -0.41
N LEU A 417 -3.73 -30.87 -0.23
CA LEU A 417 -4.27 -32.21 0.04
C LEU A 417 -4.07 -33.16 -1.13
N GLY A 418 -4.32 -32.72 -2.37
CA GLY A 418 -4.07 -33.50 -3.57
C GLY A 418 -2.60 -33.89 -3.70
N LEU A 419 -1.69 -32.90 -3.59
CA LEU A 419 -0.25 -33.15 -3.68
C LEU A 419 0.26 -34.00 -2.51
N GLY A 420 -0.20 -33.72 -1.29
CA GLY A 420 0.15 -34.46 -0.09
C GLY A 420 -0.28 -35.93 -0.17
N ALA A 421 -1.49 -36.21 -0.66
CA ALA A 421 -1.97 -37.57 -0.87
C ALA A 421 -1.14 -38.32 -1.91
N LEU A 422 -0.78 -37.68 -3.03
CA LEU A 422 0.11 -38.25 -4.04
C LEU A 422 1.50 -38.57 -3.47
N LEU A 423 2.10 -37.64 -2.71
CA LEU A 423 3.43 -37.81 -2.11
C LEU A 423 3.43 -38.91 -1.04
N ILE A 424 2.43 -38.93 -0.15
CA ILE A 424 2.28 -39.97 0.88
C ILE A 424 2.04 -41.33 0.22
N GLY A 425 1.16 -41.39 -0.80
CA GLY A 425 0.88 -42.59 -1.59
C GLY A 425 2.13 -43.14 -2.26
N PHE A 426 2.89 -42.30 -2.97
CA PHE A 426 4.16 -42.68 -3.59
C PHE A 426 5.17 -43.18 -2.55
N ARG A 427 5.36 -42.47 -1.44
CA ARG A 427 6.28 -42.87 -0.36
C ARG A 427 5.85 -44.18 0.33
N ARG A 428 4.55 -44.45 0.40
CA ARG A 428 3.99 -45.68 0.98
C ARG A 428 4.12 -46.87 0.03
N LEU A 429 3.76 -46.69 -1.23
CA LEU A 429 3.67 -47.76 -2.23
C LEU A 429 5.03 -48.09 -2.85
N VAL A 430 5.82 -47.06 -3.20
CA VAL A 430 7.10 -47.20 -3.89
C VAL A 430 8.26 -47.31 -2.89
N LEU A 431 8.33 -46.39 -1.92
CA LEU A 431 9.43 -46.32 -0.96
C LEU A 431 9.19 -47.14 0.32
N LYS A 432 8.03 -47.83 0.43
CA LYS A 432 7.63 -48.68 1.57
C LYS A 432 7.79 -47.99 2.95
N THR A 433 7.61 -46.67 2.99
CA THR A 433 7.80 -45.87 4.21
C THR A 433 6.63 -46.08 5.18
N LYS A 434 6.91 -46.06 6.49
CA LYS A 434 5.89 -46.21 7.56
C LYS A 434 5.66 -44.94 8.40
N TYR A 435 6.45 -43.89 8.19
CA TYR A 435 6.43 -42.66 8.99
C TYR A 435 5.80 -41.52 8.21
N PHE A 436 4.67 -40.99 8.69
CA PHE A 436 3.89 -39.91 8.07
C PHE A 436 3.35 -38.88 9.08
N TYR A 437 3.86 -38.87 10.32
CA TYR A 437 3.28 -38.09 11.41
C TYR A 437 3.20 -36.59 11.12
N LEU A 438 4.28 -35.96 10.65
CA LEU A 438 4.28 -34.51 10.43
C LEU A 438 3.57 -34.14 9.13
N SER A 439 3.79 -34.90 8.05
CA SER A 439 3.08 -34.67 6.79
C SER A 439 1.56 -34.76 6.99
N SER A 440 1.08 -35.75 7.74
CA SER A 440 -0.35 -35.88 8.06
C SER A 440 -0.88 -34.76 8.95
N LEU A 441 -0.08 -34.24 9.89
CA LEU A 441 -0.47 -33.11 10.73
C LEU A 441 -0.60 -31.80 9.94
N VAL A 442 0.31 -31.53 9.01
CA VAL A 442 0.21 -30.35 8.13
C VAL A 442 -1.02 -30.44 7.23
N LEU A 443 -1.33 -31.63 6.71
CA LEU A 443 -2.56 -31.86 5.94
C LEU A 443 -3.82 -31.67 6.81
N LEU A 444 -3.79 -32.15 8.06
CA LEU A 444 -4.87 -31.91 9.02
C LEU A 444 -5.04 -30.42 9.33
N GLN A 445 -3.95 -29.68 9.52
CA GLN A 445 -3.98 -28.23 9.72
C GLN A 445 -4.62 -27.52 8.52
N ALA A 446 -4.25 -27.91 7.29
CA ALA A 446 -4.85 -27.37 6.07
C ALA A 446 -6.36 -27.68 5.97
N ILE A 447 -6.80 -28.87 6.40
CA ILE A 447 -8.24 -29.23 6.47
C ILE A 447 -8.95 -28.34 7.50
N LEU A 448 -8.43 -28.27 8.73
CA LEU A 448 -9.06 -27.53 9.83
C LEU A 448 -9.18 -26.04 9.51
N HIS A 449 -8.13 -25.44 8.93
CA HIS A 449 -8.16 -24.03 8.58
C HIS A 449 -8.91 -23.76 7.26
N GLY A 450 -8.58 -24.49 6.19
CA GLY A 450 -9.11 -24.21 4.85
C GLY A 450 -10.50 -24.78 4.55
N LEU A 451 -10.82 -25.99 5.04
CA LEU A 451 -12.11 -26.64 4.77
C LEU A 451 -13.14 -26.43 5.89
N VAL A 452 -12.70 -26.48 7.15
CA VAL A 452 -13.58 -26.33 8.33
C VAL A 452 -13.76 -24.85 8.71
N GLY A 453 -12.81 -23.98 8.37
CA GLY A 453 -12.89 -22.54 8.67
C GLY A 453 -12.48 -22.17 10.09
N LEU A 454 -11.69 -23.00 10.77
CA LEU A 454 -11.09 -22.63 12.05
C LEU A 454 -10.02 -21.54 11.84
N SER A 455 -9.82 -20.70 12.85
CA SER A 455 -8.69 -19.75 12.82
C SER A 455 -7.36 -20.50 12.72
N TYR A 456 -6.38 -19.89 12.05
CA TYR A 456 -5.09 -20.53 11.80
C TYR A 456 -4.40 -20.99 13.10
N LEU A 457 -4.44 -20.16 14.14
CA LEU A 457 -3.90 -20.49 15.46
C LEU A 457 -4.64 -21.65 16.15
N ALA A 458 -5.97 -21.69 16.06
CA ALA A 458 -6.76 -22.79 16.64
C ALA A 458 -6.46 -24.12 15.92
N ALA A 459 -6.41 -24.11 14.58
CA ALA A 459 -6.05 -25.28 13.79
C ALA A 459 -4.64 -25.78 14.13
N THR A 460 -3.68 -24.85 14.28
CA THR A 460 -2.29 -25.17 14.68
C THR A 460 -2.23 -25.75 16.09
N GLY A 461 -2.95 -25.16 17.05
CA GLY A 461 -3.01 -25.64 18.44
C GLY A 461 -3.55 -27.07 18.55
N ILE A 462 -4.64 -27.39 17.84
CA ILE A 462 -5.19 -28.76 17.78
C ILE A 462 -4.15 -29.74 17.23
N CYS A 463 -3.45 -29.38 16.15
CA CYS A 463 -2.43 -30.24 15.55
C CYS A 463 -1.23 -30.47 16.50
N LEU A 464 -0.80 -29.44 17.23
CA LEU A 464 0.29 -29.56 18.21
C LEU A 464 -0.10 -30.44 19.41
N LEU A 465 -1.34 -30.32 19.91
CA LEU A 465 -1.85 -31.20 20.97
C LEU A 465 -1.92 -32.66 20.52
N LEU A 466 -2.38 -32.91 19.28
CA LEU A 466 -2.38 -34.25 18.69
C LEU A 466 -0.96 -34.79 18.52
N LEU A 467 -0.01 -33.97 18.06
CA LEU A 467 1.40 -34.35 17.98
C LEU A 467 1.95 -34.73 19.36
N ALA A 468 1.69 -33.91 20.38
CA ALA A 468 2.10 -34.18 21.75
C ALA A 468 1.51 -35.49 22.28
N ALA A 469 0.22 -35.76 22.04
CA ALA A 469 -0.44 -37.00 22.42
C ALA A 469 0.16 -38.24 21.72
N VAL A 470 0.44 -38.15 20.42
CA VAL A 470 1.08 -39.23 19.66
C VAL A 470 2.51 -39.49 20.13
N LEU A 471 3.29 -38.42 20.38
CA LEU A 471 4.63 -38.53 20.94
C LEU A 471 4.60 -39.13 22.34
N ALA A 472 3.66 -38.72 23.21
CA ALA A 472 3.46 -39.30 24.53
C ALA A 472 3.10 -40.79 24.45
N ALA A 473 2.19 -41.19 23.57
CA ALA A 473 1.77 -42.58 23.40
C ALA A 473 2.89 -43.48 22.81
N THR A 474 3.74 -42.94 21.93
CA THR A 474 4.90 -43.67 21.39
C THR A 474 6.06 -43.74 22.38
N TRP A 475 6.21 -42.73 23.23
CA TRP A 475 7.22 -42.68 24.28
C TRP A 475 6.87 -43.56 25.48
N ALA A 476 5.60 -43.63 25.88
CA ALA A 476 5.09 -44.55 26.91
C ALA A 476 5.33 -46.04 26.57
N ARG A 477 5.56 -46.36 25.29
CA ARG A 477 5.90 -47.72 24.81
C ARG A 477 7.40 -48.05 24.87
N ARG A 478 8.26 -47.16 25.39
CA ARG A 478 9.72 -47.40 25.55
C ARG A 478 10.15 -47.26 27.01
N PRO A 479 10.58 -48.34 27.69
CA PRO A 479 10.94 -48.27 29.11
C PRO A 479 12.29 -47.56 29.31
N GLY A 480 12.36 -46.60 30.24
CA GLY A 480 13.63 -46.19 30.86
C GLY A 480 14.03 -44.70 30.91
N ARG A 481 13.17 -43.71 30.68
CA ARG A 481 13.57 -42.28 30.77
C ARG A 481 12.55 -41.34 31.41
N THR A 482 12.04 -41.66 32.59
CA THR A 482 10.95 -40.92 33.28
C THR A 482 11.27 -39.47 33.71
N ALA A 483 12.53 -39.02 33.75
CA ALA A 483 12.87 -37.70 34.29
C ALA A 483 12.61 -36.50 33.34
N ALA A 484 12.58 -36.69 32.02
CA ALA A 484 12.37 -35.59 31.05
C ALA A 484 10.89 -35.22 30.84
N PHE A 485 9.97 -36.05 31.34
CA PHE A 485 8.52 -35.93 31.15
C PHE A 485 7.91 -34.74 31.92
N LEU A 486 8.49 -34.39 33.07
CA LEU A 486 7.95 -33.32 33.93
C LEU A 486 8.21 -31.91 33.37
N ILE A 487 9.20 -31.73 32.50
CA ILE A 487 9.54 -30.41 31.95
C ILE A 487 8.70 -30.09 30.70
N LEU A 488 8.43 -31.10 29.86
CA LEU A 488 7.61 -30.92 28.65
C LEU A 488 6.10 -30.90 28.94
N ALA A 489 5.64 -31.62 29.97
CA ALA A 489 4.25 -31.54 30.42
C ALA A 489 3.92 -30.20 31.09
N TRP A 490 4.90 -29.55 31.73
CA TRP A 490 4.73 -28.23 32.34
C TRP A 490 4.63 -27.12 31.28
N LEU A 491 5.40 -27.21 30.19
CA LEU A 491 5.32 -26.27 29.05
C LEU A 491 4.02 -26.40 28.23
N GLY A 492 3.41 -27.59 28.17
CA GLY A 492 2.18 -27.84 27.42
C GLY A 492 0.89 -27.39 28.12
N LEU A 493 0.92 -27.24 29.45
CA LEU A 493 -0.27 -26.86 30.24
C LEU A 493 -0.47 -25.34 30.38
N SER A 494 0.48 -24.52 29.93
CA SER A 494 0.38 -23.05 29.97
C SER A 494 -0.37 -22.45 28.77
N LEU A 495 -0.91 -23.27 27.85
CA LEU A 495 -1.60 -22.86 26.63
C LEU A 495 -3.10 -23.18 26.67
N ALA A 496 -3.79 -22.76 27.74
CA ALA A 496 -5.25 -22.69 27.77
C ALA A 496 -5.70 -21.29 27.32
N PRO A 497 -6.74 -21.15 26.48
CA PRO A 497 -7.20 -19.86 26.00
C PRO A 497 -7.98 -19.15 27.12
N ALA A 498 -7.39 -18.10 27.70
CA ALA A 498 -8.14 -17.13 28.48
C ALA A 498 -8.95 -16.26 27.50
N GLY A 499 -10.26 -16.16 27.76
CA GLY A 499 -11.24 -15.52 26.90
C GLY A 499 -10.87 -14.08 26.54
N ALA A 500 -11.11 -13.76 25.27
CA ALA A 500 -11.07 -12.40 24.74
C ALA A 500 -12.08 -11.51 25.45
N ARG A 501 -11.59 -10.48 26.14
CA ARG A 501 -12.28 -9.21 26.40
C ARG A 501 -11.23 -8.15 26.66
N GLY A 502 -11.31 -7.03 25.95
CA GLY A 502 -10.45 -5.86 26.15
C GLY A 502 -10.31 -5.07 24.87
N GLN A 503 -11.31 -4.24 24.58
CA GLN A 503 -11.08 -3.00 23.85
C GLN A 503 -10.21 -2.13 24.76
N GLU A 504 -9.07 -1.62 24.26
CA GLU A 504 -8.39 -0.50 24.89
C GLU A 504 -8.19 0.62 23.86
N PRO A 505 -8.51 1.88 24.22
CA PRO A 505 -8.32 3.04 23.37
C PRO A 505 -6.88 3.59 23.43
N ALA A 506 -6.59 4.40 22.43
CA ALA A 506 -5.31 5.00 22.11
C ALA A 506 -4.63 5.78 23.25
N ALA A 507 -3.31 5.60 23.36
CA ALA A 507 -2.43 6.36 24.22
C ALA A 507 -2.36 7.85 23.82
N SER A 508 -2.37 8.74 24.81
CA SER A 508 -2.01 10.16 24.68
C SER A 508 -0.97 10.56 25.73
N PRO A 509 -0.04 11.48 25.44
CA PRO A 509 1.13 11.74 26.28
C PRO A 509 0.92 12.92 27.26
N GLY A 510 1.61 12.87 28.40
CA GLY A 510 1.89 14.05 29.24
C GLY A 510 1.34 13.97 30.67
N ALA A 511 2.05 13.27 31.57
CA ALA A 511 1.78 13.33 33.00
C ALA A 511 2.56 14.49 33.65
N VAL A 512 1.82 15.43 34.25
CA VAL A 512 2.32 16.36 35.28
C VAL A 512 1.78 15.85 36.63
N GLU A 513 2.67 15.73 37.60
CA GLU A 513 2.42 15.24 38.97
C GLU A 513 1.27 15.95 39.70
N GLY A 514 0.44 15.17 40.41
CA GLY A 514 -0.46 15.70 41.44
C GLY A 514 -1.52 14.69 41.90
N GLN A 515 -1.27 14.03 43.05
CA GLN A 515 -2.21 13.26 43.91
C GLN A 515 -3.24 12.33 43.22
N THR A 516 -3.10 11.02 43.42
CA THR A 516 -4.07 10.00 43.00
C THR A 516 -5.43 10.22 43.65
N ILE A 517 -6.43 10.62 42.85
CA ILE A 517 -7.84 10.74 43.24
C ILE A 517 -8.42 9.32 43.36
N THR A 518 -8.94 8.95 44.53
CA THR A 518 -9.59 7.65 44.79
C THR A 518 -11.06 7.87 45.22
N GLU A 519 -11.93 6.87 45.06
CA GLU A 519 -13.38 6.99 45.38
C GLU A 519 -13.64 7.38 46.85
N ALA A 520 -12.71 7.05 47.75
CA ALA A 520 -12.76 7.43 49.16
C ALA A 520 -12.67 8.94 49.40
N ASN A 521 -12.10 9.69 48.44
CA ASN A 521 -11.83 11.13 48.54
C ASN A 521 -12.82 11.97 47.71
N TRP A 522 -13.91 11.39 47.21
CA TRP A 522 -14.92 12.12 46.43
C TRP A 522 -15.83 12.97 47.32
N PRO A 523 -16.21 14.20 46.90
CA PRO A 523 -17.17 15.03 47.64
C PRO A 523 -18.51 14.31 47.88
N ALA A 524 -19.19 14.63 48.97
CA ALA A 524 -20.49 14.05 49.31
C ALA A 524 -21.55 14.33 48.22
N SER A 525 -21.60 15.56 47.71
CA SER A 525 -22.50 15.98 46.63
C SER A 525 -22.32 15.16 45.35
N PHE A 526 -21.09 14.81 44.98
CA PHE A 526 -20.83 13.96 43.81
C PHE A 526 -21.18 12.49 44.07
N ARG A 527 -20.94 11.98 45.28
CA ARG A 527 -21.28 10.60 45.65
C ARG A 527 -22.79 10.34 45.62
N GLU A 528 -23.59 11.31 46.01
CA GLU A 528 -25.05 11.24 45.94
C GLU A 528 -25.54 11.07 44.49
N LEU A 529 -24.98 11.84 43.55
CA LEU A 529 -25.27 11.69 42.12
C LEU A 529 -24.78 10.35 41.55
N TRP A 530 -23.61 9.89 42.00
CA TRP A 530 -22.98 8.64 41.54
C TRP A 530 -23.77 7.39 41.94
N GLN A 531 -24.41 7.43 43.11
CA GLN A 531 -25.14 6.31 43.72
C GLN A 531 -26.66 6.38 43.46
N ALA A 532 -27.14 7.39 42.75
CA ALA A 532 -28.56 7.58 42.50
C ALA A 532 -29.19 6.39 41.75
N LEU A 533 -30.37 6.00 42.22
CA LEU A 533 -31.19 4.94 41.65
C LEU A 533 -32.51 5.54 41.12
N GLN A 534 -32.92 5.12 39.93
CA GLN A 534 -34.24 5.40 39.37
C GLN A 534 -34.90 4.05 39.05
N ASP A 535 -36.13 3.83 39.55
CA ASP A 535 -36.85 2.56 39.44
C ASP A 535 -36.02 1.33 39.89
N GLY A 536 -35.23 1.49 40.94
CA GLY A 536 -34.38 0.43 41.52
C GLY A 536 -33.14 0.08 40.69
N LYS A 537 -32.82 0.84 39.64
CA LYS A 537 -31.62 0.66 38.80
C LYS A 537 -30.68 1.87 38.90
N PRO A 538 -29.36 1.68 38.81
CA PRO A 538 -28.42 2.80 38.70
C PRO A 538 -28.76 3.69 37.51
N VAL A 539 -28.84 5.01 37.74
CA VAL A 539 -29.04 5.98 36.65
C VAL A 539 -27.80 6.04 35.75
N LEU A 540 -26.61 5.84 36.32
CA LEU A 540 -25.35 5.81 35.59
C LEU A 540 -25.07 4.42 34.99
N SER A 541 -24.85 4.37 33.67
CA SER A 541 -24.41 3.17 32.96
C SER A 541 -22.98 2.77 33.34
N GLU A 542 -22.65 1.48 33.23
CA GLU A 542 -21.28 1.00 33.49
C GLU A 542 -20.24 1.63 32.55
N ASP A 543 -20.61 1.92 31.30
CA ASP A 543 -19.72 2.62 30.35
C ASP A 543 -19.42 4.06 30.79
N ALA A 544 -20.44 4.79 31.27
CA ALA A 544 -20.26 6.14 31.81
C ALA A 544 -19.37 6.14 33.07
N ARG A 545 -19.50 5.11 33.92
CA ARG A 545 -18.67 4.94 35.11
C ARG A 545 -17.22 4.63 34.75
N ALA A 546 -17.01 3.74 33.78
CA ALA A 546 -15.68 3.43 33.26
C ALA A 546 -15.02 4.67 32.66
N ARG A 547 -15.78 5.47 31.91
CA ARG A 547 -15.33 6.71 31.31
C ARG A 547 -14.94 7.79 32.32
N PHE A 548 -15.69 7.96 33.41
CA PHE A 548 -15.29 8.89 34.48
C PHE A 548 -13.94 8.52 35.09
N ARG A 549 -13.73 7.21 35.34
CA ARG A 549 -12.49 6.68 35.91
C ARG A 549 -11.29 6.82 34.98
N SER A 550 -11.50 6.88 33.67
CA SER A 550 -10.41 7.04 32.69
C SER A 550 -9.94 8.50 32.53
N PHE A 551 -10.69 9.49 32.99
CA PHE A 551 -10.32 10.90 32.81
C PHE A 551 -9.09 11.33 33.62
N ALA A 552 -8.33 12.29 33.08
CA ALA A 552 -7.28 12.97 33.83
C ALA A 552 -7.81 13.65 35.11
N GLY A 553 -6.98 13.72 36.14
CA GLY A 553 -7.39 14.25 37.46
C GLY A 553 -7.93 15.68 37.45
N LEU A 554 -7.56 16.50 36.46
CA LEU A 554 -8.12 17.85 36.26
C LEU A 554 -9.61 17.81 35.91
N VAL A 555 -10.01 16.93 34.99
CA VAL A 555 -11.41 16.80 34.53
C VAL A 555 -12.28 16.25 35.66
N GLN A 556 -11.78 15.26 36.41
CA GLN A 556 -12.46 14.73 37.59
C GLN A 556 -12.71 15.81 38.64
N LYS A 557 -11.74 16.70 38.89
CA LYS A 557 -11.91 17.85 39.80
C LYS A 557 -12.95 18.86 39.31
N LEU A 558 -13.12 19.04 38.00
CA LEU A 558 -14.15 19.93 37.46
C LEU A 558 -15.57 19.38 37.67
N PHE A 559 -15.76 18.06 37.53
CA PHE A 559 -17.02 17.41 37.90
C PHE A 559 -17.34 17.57 39.39
N PHE A 560 -16.34 17.39 40.26
CA PHE A 560 -16.47 17.61 41.70
C PHE A 560 -16.89 19.05 42.03
N ARG A 561 -16.21 20.03 41.43
CA ARG A 561 -16.55 21.45 41.59
C ARG A 561 -17.99 21.75 41.16
N GLY A 562 -18.43 21.20 40.02
CA GLY A 562 -19.80 21.37 39.53
C GLY A 562 -20.86 20.78 40.47
N ALA A 563 -20.56 19.62 41.09
CA ALA A 563 -21.44 18.99 42.07
C ALA A 563 -21.49 19.78 43.39
N GLU A 564 -20.34 20.26 43.89
CA GLU A 564 -20.25 21.09 45.10
C GLU A 564 -20.95 22.45 44.95
N SER A 565 -20.94 23.03 43.74
CA SER A 565 -21.64 24.29 43.47
C SER A 565 -23.14 24.12 43.23
N GLY A 566 -23.67 22.89 43.24
CA GLY A 566 -25.08 22.59 42.97
C GLY A 566 -25.53 22.79 41.52
N LEU A 567 -24.59 23.04 40.59
CA LEU A 567 -24.87 23.25 39.16
C LEU A 567 -24.97 21.93 38.40
N LEU A 568 -24.20 20.94 38.83
CA LEU A 568 -24.38 19.54 38.50
C LEU A 568 -25.23 18.94 39.62
N SER A 569 -26.54 18.86 39.41
CA SER A 569 -27.50 18.50 40.47
C SER A 569 -28.43 17.33 40.10
N SER A 570 -28.39 16.87 38.85
CA SER A 570 -29.22 15.75 38.37
C SER A 570 -28.36 14.54 37.99
N PRO A 571 -28.68 13.31 38.44
CA PRO A 571 -27.97 12.10 38.02
C PRO A 571 -28.03 11.86 36.50
N GLN A 572 -29.14 12.27 35.86
CA GLN A 572 -29.30 12.19 34.41
C GLN A 572 -28.37 13.18 33.69
N GLN A 573 -28.18 14.37 34.25
CA GLN A 573 -27.21 15.36 33.74
C GLN A 573 -25.78 14.80 33.79
N LEU A 574 -25.40 14.14 34.89
CA LEU A 574 -24.11 13.47 35.01
C LEU A 574 -23.94 12.33 33.99
N GLN A 575 -24.96 11.48 33.81
CA GLN A 575 -24.97 10.43 32.78
C GLN A 575 -24.75 11.01 31.38
N ASN A 576 -25.46 12.09 31.04
CA ASN A 576 -25.35 12.74 29.73
C ASN A 576 -23.93 13.29 29.50
N LEU A 577 -23.36 14.01 30.47
CA LEU A 577 -22.01 14.56 30.37
C LEU A 577 -20.93 13.46 30.24
N LEU A 578 -21.07 12.35 30.96
CA LEU A 578 -20.13 11.23 30.92
C LEU A 578 -20.22 10.37 29.66
N THR A 579 -21.30 10.50 28.88
CA THR A 579 -21.50 9.76 27.62
C THR A 579 -21.28 10.61 26.37
N LEU A 580 -21.01 11.92 26.50
CA LEU A 580 -20.68 12.81 25.38
C LEU A 580 -19.40 12.39 24.65
N GLU A 581 -19.41 11.99 23.39
CA GLU A 581 -18.19 11.61 22.64
C GLU A 581 -17.22 12.79 22.38
N THR A 582 -16.50 13.22 23.41
CA THR A 582 -15.54 14.34 23.42
C THR A 582 -14.23 13.94 24.12
N ASP A 583 -13.13 14.60 23.74
CA ASP A 583 -11.83 14.43 24.40
C ASP A 583 -11.76 15.17 25.75
N ASP A 584 -10.78 14.81 26.59
CA ASP A 584 -10.58 15.37 27.93
C ASP A 584 -10.43 16.90 27.93
N GLN A 585 -9.82 17.47 26.89
CA GLN A 585 -9.61 18.91 26.80
C GLN A 585 -10.92 19.63 26.47
N GLN A 586 -11.69 19.12 25.51
CA GLN A 586 -13.03 19.64 25.19
C GLN A 586 -13.96 19.54 26.38
N LEU A 587 -13.93 18.41 27.09
CA LEU A 587 -14.74 18.21 28.28
C LEU A 587 -14.30 19.14 29.42
N ALA A 588 -12.99 19.35 29.62
CA ALA A 588 -12.51 20.33 30.59
C ALA A 588 -13.00 21.75 30.30
N VAL A 589 -13.00 22.17 29.03
CA VAL A 589 -13.51 23.50 28.64
C VAL A 589 -15.02 23.60 28.88
N LEU A 590 -15.81 22.58 28.52
CA LEU A 590 -17.25 22.53 28.79
C LEU A 590 -17.55 22.64 30.29
N LEU A 591 -16.85 21.87 31.12
CA LEU A 591 -17.06 21.85 32.57
C LEU A 591 -16.51 23.10 33.28
N SER A 592 -15.68 23.89 32.59
CA SER A 592 -15.15 25.15 33.12
C SER A 592 -16.12 26.34 33.00
N ASP A 593 -17.19 26.19 32.22
CA ASP A 593 -18.23 27.20 32.03
C ASP A 593 -19.52 26.79 32.77
N ASN A 594 -19.81 27.51 33.85
CA ASN A 594 -20.99 27.25 34.68
C ASN A 594 -22.31 27.43 33.91
N CYS A 595 -22.33 28.22 32.83
CA CYS A 595 -23.49 28.34 31.97
C CYS A 595 -23.81 27.00 31.29
N VAL A 596 -22.79 26.24 30.86
CA VAL A 596 -22.97 24.92 30.24
C VAL A 596 -23.50 23.93 31.26
N LEU A 597 -22.96 23.93 32.48
CA LEU A 597 -23.45 23.07 33.56
C LEU A 597 -24.91 23.38 33.92
N CYS A 598 -25.26 24.64 34.15
CA CYS A 598 -26.64 25.02 34.47
C CYS A 598 -27.61 24.61 33.35
N HIS A 599 -27.25 24.87 32.09
CA HIS A 599 -28.12 24.59 30.94
C HIS A 599 -28.06 23.16 30.43
N SER A 600 -27.14 22.31 30.90
CA SER A 600 -27.13 20.88 30.57
C SER A 600 -28.04 20.07 31.49
N ASN A 601 -28.63 20.69 32.52
CA ASN A 601 -29.55 20.03 33.45
C ASN A 601 -30.93 19.83 32.79
N PRO A 602 -31.37 18.59 32.52
CA PRO A 602 -32.67 18.31 31.90
C PRO A 602 -33.85 18.87 32.71
N ASP A 603 -33.70 18.95 34.03
CA ASP A 603 -34.75 19.39 34.96
C ASP A 603 -34.95 20.92 34.98
N GLN A 604 -34.03 21.66 34.34
CA GLN A 604 -34.06 23.14 34.23
C GLN A 604 -34.33 23.63 32.80
N GLN A 605 -34.68 22.73 31.87
CA GLN A 605 -34.93 23.04 30.46
C GLN A 605 -36.44 23.11 30.14
N ASP A 606 -36.91 24.25 29.62
CA ASP A 606 -38.29 24.48 29.13
C ASP A 606 -38.30 25.37 27.85
N GLU A 607 -39.45 25.55 27.17
CA GLU A 607 -39.53 26.38 25.94
C GLU A 607 -39.30 27.90 26.15
N SER A 608 -39.33 28.36 27.40
CA SER A 608 -39.20 29.75 27.82
C SER A 608 -37.77 30.14 28.24
N THR A 609 -37.02 29.16 28.73
CA THR A 609 -35.56 29.16 28.87
C THR A 609 -34.91 29.03 27.48
N LEU A 610 -33.62 29.31 27.37
CA LEU A 610 -32.95 29.70 26.11
C LEU A 610 -33.00 28.68 24.93
N PHE A 611 -33.66 27.51 25.07
CA PHE A 611 -33.63 26.42 24.09
C PHE A 611 -35.02 25.92 23.70
N ARG A 612 -35.22 25.67 22.41
CA ARG A 612 -36.45 25.03 21.90
C ARG A 612 -36.23 23.51 21.86
N PRO A 613 -37.21 22.68 22.27
CA PRO A 613 -37.10 21.23 22.21
C PRO A 613 -36.92 20.76 20.77
N ARG A 614 -36.05 19.78 20.54
CA ARG A 614 -36.14 18.96 19.32
C ARG A 614 -37.46 18.16 19.33
N GLN A 615 -38.03 17.95 18.15
CA GLN A 615 -39.32 17.26 17.98
C GLN A 615 -39.25 15.75 18.26
N ASP A 616 -38.05 15.17 18.39
CA ASP A 616 -37.85 13.76 18.72
C ASP A 616 -37.76 13.56 20.25
N PRO A 617 -38.75 12.91 20.90
CA PRO A 617 -38.73 12.66 22.33
C PRO A 617 -37.67 11.66 22.79
N ALA A 618 -37.07 10.89 21.86
CA ALA A 618 -36.10 9.82 22.15
C ALA A 618 -34.64 10.30 22.07
N ASP A 619 -34.37 11.54 21.66
CA ASP A 619 -33.03 12.13 21.64
C ASP A 619 -32.62 12.51 23.09
N PRO A 620 -31.56 11.91 23.68
CA PRO A 620 -31.07 12.30 25.01
C PRO A 620 -30.53 13.74 25.06
N TYR A 621 -30.36 14.39 23.90
CA TYR A 621 -29.94 15.78 23.72
C TYR A 621 -31.11 16.70 23.36
N ARG A 622 -32.32 16.40 23.85
CA ARG A 622 -33.61 17.05 23.52
C ARG A 622 -33.59 18.59 23.56
N PHE A 623 -32.64 19.21 24.28
CA PHE A 623 -32.32 20.64 24.24
C PHE A 623 -30.80 20.86 24.46
N LEU A 624 -30.24 21.91 23.83
CA LEU A 624 -28.80 22.23 23.72
C LEU A 624 -27.92 21.01 23.36
N ASP A 625 -27.61 20.84 22.07
CA ASP A 625 -26.71 19.79 21.61
C ASP A 625 -25.27 20.11 22.03
N LEU A 626 -24.84 19.55 23.16
CA LEU A 626 -23.51 19.78 23.73
C LEU A 626 -22.39 19.33 22.77
N ARG A 627 -22.69 18.44 21.81
CA ARG A 627 -21.73 18.07 20.75
C ARG A 627 -21.56 19.19 19.73
N GLU A 628 -22.60 19.97 19.44
CA GLU A 628 -22.48 21.17 18.63
C GLU A 628 -21.68 22.25 19.36
N VAL A 629 -21.98 22.47 20.65
CA VAL A 629 -21.26 23.47 21.49
C VAL A 629 -19.78 23.14 21.59
N ALA A 630 -19.45 21.87 21.86
CA ALA A 630 -18.07 21.40 21.90
C ALA A 630 -17.34 21.56 20.56
N ALA A 631 -18.07 21.40 19.45
CA ALA A 631 -17.52 21.53 18.10
C ALA A 631 -17.45 22.98 17.60
N ASP A 632 -18.09 23.93 18.30
CA ASP A 632 -18.16 25.33 17.92
C ASP A 632 -16.76 25.97 17.89
N VAL A 633 -16.50 26.77 16.84
CA VAL A 633 -15.20 27.40 16.61
C VAL A 633 -14.92 28.52 17.62
N HIS A 634 -15.96 29.20 18.10
CA HIS A 634 -15.84 30.23 19.13
C HIS A 634 -15.48 29.58 20.47
N PHE A 635 -16.18 28.51 20.81
CA PHE A 635 -15.95 27.78 22.06
C PHE A 635 -14.54 27.16 22.11
N ARG A 636 -14.10 26.50 21.02
CA ARG A 636 -12.75 25.93 20.90
C ARG A 636 -11.62 26.96 20.92
N ARG A 637 -11.92 28.25 20.74
CA ARG A 637 -10.95 29.35 20.83
C ARG A 637 -11.05 30.11 22.15
N GLY A 638 -11.79 29.59 23.13
CA GLY A 638 -11.92 30.17 24.47
C GLY A 638 -12.97 31.28 24.57
N LEU A 639 -13.81 31.48 23.54
CA LEU A 639 -14.99 32.32 23.64
C LEU A 639 -16.14 31.50 24.21
N LEU A 640 -16.23 31.49 25.54
CA LEU A 640 -17.22 30.76 26.33
C LEU A 640 -18.63 31.38 26.20
N CYS A 641 -19.66 30.76 26.79
CA CYS A 641 -21.05 31.20 26.66
C CYS A 641 -21.24 32.66 27.08
N SER A 642 -20.59 33.08 28.16
CA SER A 642 -20.60 34.47 28.64
C SER A 642 -19.98 35.48 27.65
N GLY A 643 -19.06 35.00 26.80
CA GLY A 643 -18.48 35.76 25.70
C GLY A 643 -19.51 36.16 24.64
N CYS A 644 -20.62 35.42 24.50
CA CYS A 644 -21.72 35.71 23.58
C CYS A 644 -22.98 36.24 24.29
N HIS A 645 -23.30 35.72 25.48
CA HIS A 645 -24.55 35.99 26.20
C HIS A 645 -24.40 37.07 27.28
N GLY A 646 -23.19 37.42 27.73
CA GLY A 646 -22.97 38.34 28.87
C GLY A 646 -22.64 37.58 30.16
N GLY A 647 -22.36 38.29 31.25
CA GLY A 647 -21.97 37.67 32.53
C GLY A 647 -20.53 37.13 32.55
N THR A 648 -20.22 36.24 33.49
CA THR A 648 -18.92 35.55 33.61
C THR A 648 -19.08 34.03 33.59
N PRO A 649 -18.08 33.25 33.12
CA PRO A 649 -18.15 31.78 33.14
C PRO A 649 -18.28 31.16 34.54
N ALA A 650 -18.04 31.95 35.59
CA ALA A 650 -18.15 31.50 36.98
C ALA A 650 -19.51 31.84 37.61
N ASP A 651 -20.38 32.58 36.91
CA ASP A 651 -21.70 32.96 37.42
C ASP A 651 -22.53 31.70 37.68
N THR A 652 -23.10 31.58 38.87
CA THR A 652 -23.95 30.46 39.28
C THR A 652 -25.44 30.73 39.08
N ALA A 653 -25.79 31.92 38.59
CA ALA A 653 -27.14 32.36 38.27
C ALA A 653 -27.14 33.35 37.10
N MET A 654 -28.25 33.45 36.35
CA MET A 654 -28.35 34.39 35.23
C MET A 654 -28.43 35.84 35.75
N SER A 655 -27.39 36.66 35.51
CA SER A 655 -27.37 38.07 35.91
C SER A 655 -28.13 38.97 34.92
N ASP A 656 -28.62 40.13 35.37
CA ASP A 656 -29.26 41.13 34.49
C ASP A 656 -28.35 41.58 33.32
N ALA A 657 -27.03 41.52 33.51
CA ALA A 657 -26.03 41.78 32.49
C ALA A 657 -26.09 40.80 31.29
N ILE A 658 -26.62 39.59 31.50
CA ILE A 658 -26.87 38.59 30.45
C ILE A 658 -28.11 38.98 29.62
N TYR A 659 -29.17 39.45 30.28
CA TYR A 659 -30.41 39.86 29.62
C TYR A 659 -30.28 41.13 28.77
N GLN A 660 -29.36 42.03 29.13
CA GLN A 660 -29.15 43.30 28.42
C GLN A 660 -28.39 43.15 27.09
N ARG A 661 -27.84 41.97 26.78
CA ARG A 661 -26.99 41.78 25.60
C ARG A 661 -27.79 41.63 24.31
N TRP A 662 -29.06 41.26 24.39
CA TRP A 662 -29.98 41.07 23.25
C TRP A 662 -31.32 41.76 23.50
N PRO A 663 -32.12 42.04 22.46
CA PRO A 663 -33.48 42.52 22.64
C PRO A 663 -34.38 41.54 23.39
N ALA A 664 -35.43 42.06 24.04
CA ALA A 664 -36.42 41.25 24.75
C ALA A 664 -37.03 40.15 23.86
N THR A 665 -37.46 39.04 24.47
CA THR A 665 -37.88 37.82 23.74
C THR A 665 -38.98 38.03 22.70
N SER A 666 -39.92 38.93 22.97
CA SER A 666 -41.00 39.31 22.05
C SER A 666 -40.48 40.06 20.82
N VAL A 667 -39.50 40.94 21.01
CA VAL A 667 -38.88 41.76 19.95
C VAL A 667 -37.88 40.93 19.14
N ARG A 668 -37.00 40.16 19.79
CA ARG A 668 -35.91 39.41 19.13
C ARG A 668 -36.39 38.34 18.13
N ARG A 669 -37.63 37.84 18.27
CA ARG A 669 -38.22 36.82 17.40
C ARG A 669 -38.93 37.44 16.19
N ALA A 670 -39.56 38.60 16.39
CA ALA A 670 -40.29 39.34 15.35
C ALA A 670 -39.37 40.18 14.47
N ASP A 671 -38.30 40.73 15.06
CA ASP A 671 -37.30 41.54 14.37
C ASP A 671 -35.91 40.88 14.48
N ARG A 672 -35.29 40.66 13.33
CA ARG A 672 -33.99 40.02 13.18
C ARG A 672 -32.87 41.01 12.81
N THR A 673 -33.16 42.31 12.68
CA THR A 673 -32.20 43.36 12.29
C THR A 673 -31.02 43.50 13.26
N TRP A 674 -31.19 43.11 14.52
CA TRP A 674 -30.15 43.20 15.56
C TRP A 674 -29.00 42.18 15.39
N ILE A 675 -29.20 41.09 14.63
CA ILE A 675 -28.26 39.97 14.58
C ILE A 675 -26.93 40.31 13.89
N PRO A 676 -26.90 40.96 12.70
CA PRO A 676 -25.64 41.39 12.09
C PRO A 676 -24.82 42.28 13.02
N GLY A 677 -25.46 43.22 13.71
CA GLY A 677 -24.82 44.08 14.71
C GLY A 677 -24.23 43.27 15.88
N PHE A 678 -24.97 42.30 16.39
CA PHE A 678 -24.50 41.41 17.45
C PHE A 678 -23.22 40.65 17.08
N CYS A 679 -23.15 40.08 15.87
CA CYS A 679 -21.98 39.32 15.42
C CYS A 679 -20.76 40.22 15.11
N THR A 680 -20.99 41.45 14.66
CA THR A 680 -19.93 42.28 14.04
C THR A 680 -19.41 43.38 14.95
N GLN A 681 -20.27 44.10 15.67
CA GLN A 681 -19.91 45.34 16.41
C GLN A 681 -18.77 45.20 17.41
N ARG A 682 -18.60 44.01 18.01
CA ARG A 682 -17.53 43.74 19.00
C ARG A 682 -16.49 42.73 18.53
N CYS A 683 -16.84 41.91 17.53
CA CYS A 683 -16.04 40.75 17.14
C CYS A 683 -15.67 40.82 15.66
N HIS A 684 -16.54 40.37 14.77
CA HIS A 684 -16.18 40.13 13.36
C HIS A 684 -15.97 41.39 12.52
N ALA A 685 -16.25 42.59 13.04
CA ALA A 685 -15.86 43.86 12.44
C ALA A 685 -14.82 44.64 13.28
N ALA A 686 -14.22 44.01 14.30
CA ALA A 686 -13.21 44.61 15.16
C ALA A 686 -11.81 44.02 14.85
N PRO A 687 -10.96 44.69 14.05
CA PRO A 687 -9.65 44.18 13.65
C PRO A 687 -8.77 43.79 14.85
N GLU A 688 -8.73 44.63 15.89
CA GLU A 688 -7.93 44.40 17.10
C GLU A 688 -8.38 43.18 17.92
N PHE A 689 -9.66 42.83 17.82
CA PHE A 689 -10.20 41.64 18.48
C PHE A 689 -9.88 40.39 17.67
N MET A 690 -10.15 40.42 16.35
CA MET A 690 -9.97 39.25 15.48
C MET A 690 -8.51 38.87 15.26
N ARG A 691 -7.57 39.83 15.28
CA ARG A 691 -6.13 39.56 15.17
C ARG A 691 -5.61 38.60 16.26
N ARG A 692 -6.23 38.57 17.44
CA ARG A 692 -5.87 37.65 18.54
C ARG A 692 -6.15 36.19 18.20
N PHE A 693 -7.08 35.94 17.27
CA PHE A 693 -7.52 34.59 16.91
C PHE A 693 -6.99 34.16 15.53
N ASN A 694 -7.07 35.06 14.54
CA ASN A 694 -6.51 34.87 13.22
C ASN A 694 -6.36 36.24 12.51
N PRO A 695 -5.13 36.72 12.32
CA PRO A 695 -4.85 37.98 11.60
C PRO A 695 -5.31 38.00 10.14
N GLU A 696 -5.49 36.83 9.51
CA GLU A 696 -5.86 36.69 8.10
C GLU A 696 -7.38 36.78 7.86
N LEU A 697 -8.20 36.76 8.93
CA LEU A 697 -9.65 36.83 8.78
C LEU A 697 -10.09 38.24 8.37
N PRO A 698 -10.83 38.42 7.26
CA PRO A 698 -11.32 39.73 6.87
C PRO A 698 -12.42 40.20 7.83
N VAL A 699 -12.34 41.46 8.24
CA VAL A 699 -13.26 42.11 9.20
C VAL A 699 -14.23 43.10 8.53
N ASP A 700 -14.26 43.11 7.20
CA ASP A 700 -15.15 43.94 6.38
C ASP A 700 -16.48 43.25 6.04
N GLN A 701 -16.79 42.13 6.69
CA GLN A 701 -17.96 41.30 6.38
C GLN A 701 -19.28 42.06 6.60
N MET A 702 -19.34 42.96 7.59
CA MET A 702 -20.52 43.79 7.83
C MET A 702 -20.78 44.75 6.67
N LEU A 703 -19.73 45.45 6.21
CA LEU A 703 -19.82 46.39 5.09
C LEU A 703 -20.29 45.67 3.81
N LYS A 704 -19.77 44.47 3.57
CA LYS A 704 -20.23 43.61 2.47
C LYS A 704 -21.71 43.26 2.64
N TYR A 705 -22.11 42.85 3.84
CA TYR A 705 -23.48 42.41 4.14
C TYR A 705 -24.49 43.53 3.95
N GLU A 706 -24.20 44.74 4.43
CA GLU A 706 -25.05 45.93 4.27
C GLU A 706 -25.32 46.26 2.79
N GLN A 707 -24.35 46.00 1.93
CA GLN A 707 -24.46 46.20 0.48
C GLN A 707 -25.12 45.01 -0.24
N SER A 708 -25.38 43.91 0.47
CA SER A 708 -26.02 42.73 -0.10
C SER A 708 -27.53 42.88 -0.21
N LYS A 709 -28.20 42.10 -1.08
CA LYS A 709 -29.66 42.13 -1.21
C LYS A 709 -30.33 41.63 0.07
N HIS A 710 -29.71 40.66 0.74
CA HIS A 710 -30.15 40.20 2.06
C HIS A 710 -30.00 41.30 3.13
N GLY A 711 -28.91 42.08 3.09
CA GLY A 711 -28.71 43.23 3.99
C GLY A 711 -29.64 44.40 3.69
N GLU A 712 -29.88 44.75 2.42
CA GLU A 712 -30.86 45.75 2.01
C GLU A 712 -32.25 45.37 2.53
N LEU A 713 -32.70 44.14 2.27
CA LEU A 713 -34.00 43.64 2.72
C LEU A 713 -34.09 43.65 4.26
N LEU A 714 -33.08 43.12 4.96
CA LEU A 714 -33.11 43.02 6.41
C LEU A 714 -32.97 44.38 7.11
N LEU A 715 -31.95 45.17 6.76
CA LEU A 715 -31.55 46.36 7.52
C LEU A 715 -32.27 47.63 7.06
N GLN A 716 -32.61 47.74 5.76
CA GLN A 716 -33.28 48.94 5.23
C GLN A 716 -34.79 48.75 5.12
N LYS A 717 -35.25 47.56 4.71
CA LYS A 717 -36.69 47.25 4.55
C LYS A 717 -37.29 46.51 5.74
N HIS A 718 -36.50 46.21 6.77
CA HIS A 718 -36.91 45.50 7.98
C HIS A 718 -37.58 44.13 7.71
N ASP A 719 -37.23 43.50 6.59
CA ASP A 719 -37.75 42.18 6.22
C ASP A 719 -36.95 41.09 6.96
N SER A 720 -37.50 40.64 8.08
CA SER A 720 -36.89 39.60 8.91
C SER A 720 -36.91 38.19 8.29
N LYS A 721 -37.50 38.00 7.10
CA LYS A 721 -37.36 36.76 6.31
C LYS A 721 -36.05 36.73 5.52
N ALA A 722 -35.38 37.86 5.30
CA ALA A 722 -34.10 37.89 4.62
C ALA A 722 -33.03 37.11 5.42
N ALA A 723 -32.15 36.39 4.71
CA ALA A 723 -31.13 35.57 5.34
C ALA A 723 -30.11 36.44 6.09
N GLN A 724 -29.87 36.11 7.36
CA GLN A 724 -28.93 36.82 8.25
C GLN A 724 -27.75 35.92 8.63
N CYS A 725 -26.76 36.43 9.38
CA CYS A 725 -25.52 35.71 9.70
C CYS A 725 -25.75 34.28 10.23
N LEU A 726 -26.70 34.08 11.15
CA LEU A 726 -27.02 32.79 11.75
C LEU A 726 -27.80 31.86 10.79
N SER A 727 -28.41 32.39 9.72
CA SER A 727 -29.09 31.57 8.70
C SER A 727 -28.09 30.69 7.96
N CYS A 728 -26.88 31.22 7.74
CA CYS A 728 -25.79 30.49 7.10
C CYS A 728 -24.87 29.80 8.11
N HIS A 729 -24.55 30.45 9.24
CA HIS A 729 -23.55 29.95 10.19
C HIS A 729 -24.11 29.04 11.31
N GLY A 730 -25.40 29.13 11.64
CA GLY A 730 -25.96 28.52 12.84
C GLY A 730 -25.69 29.36 14.10
N VAL A 731 -25.93 28.79 15.29
CA VAL A 731 -25.87 29.52 16.58
C VAL A 731 -24.91 28.90 17.61
N HIS A 732 -24.97 27.58 17.82
CA HIS A 732 -24.15 26.87 18.83
C HIS A 732 -23.33 25.72 18.24
N GLY A 733 -23.14 25.71 16.93
CA GLY A 733 -22.36 24.71 16.20
C GLY A 733 -21.64 25.33 15.01
N ILE A 734 -21.27 26.60 15.16
CA ILE A 734 -20.61 27.38 14.12
C ILE A 734 -19.23 26.79 13.88
N ARG A 735 -18.97 26.36 12.65
CA ARG A 735 -17.71 25.70 12.28
C ARG A 735 -17.02 26.46 11.17
N ARG A 736 -15.70 26.31 11.11
CA ARG A 736 -14.88 26.87 10.02
C ARG A 736 -15.43 26.40 8.66
N PRO A 737 -15.41 27.25 7.62
CA PRO A 737 -15.83 26.85 6.28
C PRO A 737 -15.07 25.63 5.73
N THR A 738 -13.84 25.39 6.18
CA THR A 738 -13.05 24.20 5.80
C THR A 738 -13.56 22.89 6.42
N SER A 739 -14.41 22.95 7.45
CA SER A 739 -14.97 21.75 8.09
C SER A 739 -16.06 21.12 7.20
N PRO A 740 -15.99 19.80 6.87
CA PRO A 740 -16.97 19.14 6.01
C PRO A 740 -18.42 19.16 6.53
N ILE A 741 -18.60 19.36 7.84
CA ILE A 741 -19.90 19.44 8.52
C ILE A 741 -20.33 20.88 8.81
N SER A 742 -19.58 21.89 8.32
CA SER A 742 -20.00 23.28 8.40
C SER A 742 -21.06 23.57 7.35
N ARG A 743 -22.11 24.30 7.72
CA ARG A 743 -23.16 24.77 6.79
C ARG A 743 -22.58 25.62 5.65
N VAL A 744 -21.55 26.41 5.95
CA VAL A 744 -20.86 27.27 4.96
C VAL A 744 -19.67 26.59 4.28
N ASN A 745 -19.53 25.27 4.40
CA ASN A 745 -18.57 24.53 3.59
C ASN A 745 -18.99 24.58 2.12
N PRO A 746 -18.05 24.72 1.15
CA PRO A 746 -18.38 24.71 -0.27
C PRO A 746 -19.34 23.60 -0.68
N ARG A 747 -19.19 22.39 -0.14
CA ARG A 747 -20.05 21.24 -0.47
C ARG A 747 -21.46 21.33 0.10
N ASN A 748 -21.65 22.05 1.20
CA ASN A 748 -22.93 22.18 1.89
C ASN A 748 -23.68 23.45 1.49
N LEU A 749 -22.97 24.47 1.00
CA LEU A 749 -23.53 25.75 0.58
C LEU A 749 -24.69 25.64 -0.41
N PRO A 750 -24.66 24.78 -1.45
CA PRO A 750 -25.84 24.61 -2.32
C PRO A 750 -27.09 24.22 -1.55
N SER A 751 -26.97 23.35 -0.54
CA SER A 751 -28.07 22.96 0.33
C SER A 751 -28.47 24.09 1.27
N THR A 752 -27.51 24.81 1.88
CA THR A 752 -27.77 25.95 2.77
C THR A 752 -28.49 27.09 2.07
N CYS A 753 -28.07 27.47 0.85
CA CYS A 753 -28.80 28.44 0.04
C CYS A 753 -30.18 27.88 -0.38
N GLY A 754 -30.25 26.58 -0.63
CA GLY A 754 -31.46 25.86 -1.01
C GLY A 754 -32.57 25.87 0.04
N GLU A 755 -32.23 25.98 1.33
CA GLU A 755 -33.23 26.04 2.43
C GLU A 755 -34.27 27.14 2.18
N CYS A 756 -33.84 28.27 1.59
CA CYS A 756 -34.71 29.37 1.20
C CYS A 756 -35.00 29.36 -0.31
N HIS A 757 -33.96 29.33 -1.15
CA HIS A 757 -34.11 29.55 -2.59
C HIS A 757 -34.72 28.37 -3.36
N ALA A 758 -34.81 27.17 -2.76
CA ALA A 758 -35.51 26.05 -3.37
C ALA A 758 -36.97 25.90 -2.91
N SER A 759 -37.45 26.81 -2.04
CA SER A 759 -38.81 26.77 -1.48
C SER A 759 -39.71 27.83 -2.12
N PRO A 760 -40.70 27.43 -2.96
CA PRO A 760 -41.68 28.35 -3.54
C PRO A 760 -42.47 29.13 -2.47
N GLU A 761 -42.80 28.48 -1.36
CA GLU A 761 -43.57 29.12 -0.29
C GLU A 761 -42.74 30.15 0.47
N TYR A 762 -41.46 29.85 0.73
CA TYR A 762 -40.56 30.80 1.40
C TYR A 762 -40.26 32.02 0.52
N MET A 763 -40.10 31.81 -0.79
CA MET A 763 -39.78 32.85 -1.77
C MET A 763 -41.00 33.64 -2.27
N LYS A 764 -42.20 33.32 -1.79
CA LYS A 764 -43.45 33.97 -2.21
C LYS A 764 -43.41 35.47 -1.88
N GLY A 765 -43.60 36.29 -2.91
CA GLY A 765 -43.60 37.76 -2.80
C GLY A 765 -42.29 38.43 -3.20
N TYR A 766 -41.21 37.68 -3.44
CA TYR A 766 -39.98 38.23 -4.03
C TYR A 766 -40.02 38.15 -5.56
N THR A 767 -39.72 39.27 -6.22
CA THR A 767 -39.75 39.43 -7.67
C THR A 767 -38.38 39.83 -8.23
N LYS A 768 -38.21 39.73 -9.54
CA LYS A 768 -37.08 40.30 -10.29
C LYS A 768 -37.14 41.83 -10.26
N ASP A 769 -36.13 42.49 -10.84
CA ASP A 769 -36.03 43.95 -10.88
C ASP A 769 -37.18 44.64 -11.62
N ASP A 770 -37.95 43.90 -12.42
CA ASP A 770 -39.19 44.36 -13.05
C ASP A 770 -40.37 44.52 -12.07
N GLY A 771 -40.21 44.07 -10.81
CA GLY A 771 -41.21 44.17 -9.75
C GLY A 771 -42.41 43.23 -9.89
N VAL A 772 -42.53 42.48 -11.00
CA VAL A 772 -43.73 41.68 -11.34
C VAL A 772 -43.40 40.19 -11.47
N THR A 773 -42.25 39.86 -12.03
CA THR A 773 -41.88 38.46 -12.32
C THR A 773 -41.37 37.78 -11.04
N PRO A 774 -41.98 36.68 -10.58
CA PRO A 774 -41.49 35.95 -9.42
C PRO A 774 -40.06 35.44 -9.61
N LEU A 775 -39.27 35.43 -8.53
CA LEU A 775 -37.97 34.79 -8.57
C LEU A 775 -38.12 33.27 -8.77
N PRO A 776 -37.32 32.64 -9.65
CA PRO A 776 -37.34 31.19 -9.80
C PRO A 776 -36.90 30.49 -8.51
N THR A 777 -37.30 29.23 -8.33
CA THR A 777 -36.89 28.38 -7.18
C THR A 777 -36.30 27.04 -7.59
N ASN A 778 -36.00 26.85 -8.88
CA ASN A 778 -35.43 25.61 -9.43
C ASN A 778 -33.89 25.64 -9.55
N GLN A 779 -33.22 26.71 -9.13
CA GLN A 779 -31.79 26.93 -9.33
C GLN A 779 -30.93 25.87 -8.66
N LEU A 780 -31.32 25.38 -7.48
CA LEU A 780 -30.59 24.28 -6.81
C LEU A 780 -30.71 22.99 -7.62
N ALA A 781 -31.89 22.69 -8.18
CA ALA A 781 -32.09 21.49 -8.99
C ALA A 781 -31.25 21.56 -10.29
N LEU A 782 -31.23 22.73 -10.95
CA LEU A 782 -30.39 22.97 -12.12
C LEU A 782 -28.90 22.92 -11.79
N TYR A 783 -28.48 23.53 -10.67
CA TYR A 783 -27.08 23.52 -10.24
C TYR A 783 -26.59 22.09 -10.00
N LYS A 784 -27.39 21.24 -9.36
CA LYS A 784 -27.04 19.83 -9.10
C LYS A 784 -26.78 19.03 -10.39
N THR A 785 -27.39 19.40 -11.51
CA THR A 785 -27.16 18.74 -12.81
C THR A 785 -26.03 19.38 -13.61
N SER A 786 -25.58 20.58 -13.24
CA SER A 786 -24.48 21.28 -13.90
C SER A 786 -23.12 20.61 -13.70
N VAL A 787 -22.16 20.90 -14.59
CA VAL A 787 -20.78 20.40 -14.51
C VAL A 787 -20.08 20.79 -13.20
N HIS A 788 -20.33 22.01 -12.70
CA HIS A 788 -19.81 22.48 -11.41
C HIS A 788 -20.47 21.76 -10.23
N GLY A 789 -21.79 21.56 -10.27
CA GLY A 789 -22.51 20.79 -9.26
C GLY A 789 -22.09 19.32 -9.20
N GLN A 790 -21.90 18.68 -10.36
CA GLN A 790 -21.39 17.31 -10.43
C GLN A 790 -19.95 17.22 -9.90
N ALA A 791 -19.08 18.17 -10.28
CA ALA A 791 -17.71 18.23 -9.76
C ALA A 791 -17.68 18.38 -8.24
N LEU A 792 -18.43 19.35 -7.69
CA LEU A 792 -18.42 19.66 -6.27
C LEU A 792 -19.12 18.60 -5.41
N LEU A 793 -20.31 18.14 -5.83
CA LEU A 793 -21.17 17.28 -5.01
C LEU A 793 -20.87 15.80 -5.22
N GLN A 794 -20.61 15.36 -6.45
CA GLN A 794 -20.37 13.95 -6.77
C GLN A 794 -18.87 13.61 -6.73
N ARG A 795 -18.03 14.36 -7.45
CA ARG A 795 -16.58 14.13 -7.50
C ARG A 795 -15.83 14.68 -6.28
N ARG A 796 -16.49 15.47 -5.43
CA ARG A 796 -15.94 16.12 -4.23
C ARG A 796 -14.78 17.07 -4.52
N ASP A 797 -14.77 17.66 -5.71
CA ASP A 797 -13.77 18.64 -6.14
C ASP A 797 -14.08 20.02 -5.53
N LEU A 798 -13.28 20.44 -4.55
CA LEU A 798 -13.42 21.74 -3.88
C LEU A 798 -12.96 22.93 -4.74
N GLY A 799 -12.29 22.67 -5.87
CA GLY A 799 -11.95 23.70 -6.85
C GLY A 799 -13.13 24.12 -7.71
N ALA A 800 -14.20 23.32 -7.76
CA ALA A 800 -15.43 23.68 -8.44
C ALA A 800 -16.22 24.75 -7.65
N PRO A 801 -16.72 25.80 -8.31
CA PRO A 801 -17.42 26.88 -7.63
C PRO A 801 -18.77 26.41 -7.09
N ALA A 802 -19.01 26.62 -5.78
CA ALA A 802 -20.33 26.51 -5.18
C ALA A 802 -21.19 27.75 -5.48
N CYS A 803 -22.43 27.81 -5.00
CA CYS A 803 -23.35 28.94 -5.26
C CYS A 803 -22.71 30.30 -4.91
N ASN A 804 -22.00 30.39 -3.78
CA ASN A 804 -21.29 31.59 -3.34
C ASN A 804 -20.07 31.96 -4.22
N GLY A 805 -19.49 30.99 -4.93
CA GLY A 805 -18.40 31.22 -5.88
C GLY A 805 -18.86 32.08 -7.05
N CYS A 806 -20.17 32.04 -7.36
CA CYS A 806 -20.76 32.89 -8.39
C CYS A 806 -21.54 34.10 -7.85
N HIS A 807 -22.15 33.99 -6.67
CA HIS A 807 -23.06 34.99 -6.11
C HIS A 807 -22.46 35.86 -4.99
N GLY A 808 -21.29 35.47 -4.46
CA GLY A 808 -20.68 36.09 -3.27
C GLY A 808 -21.13 35.44 -1.95
N ASN A 809 -20.38 35.70 -0.87
CA ASN A 809 -20.68 35.16 0.47
C ASN A 809 -21.46 36.16 1.34
N HIS A 810 -20.89 37.35 1.49
CA HIS A 810 -21.47 38.41 2.31
C HIS A 810 -21.76 39.67 1.52
N ALA A 811 -21.43 39.76 0.22
CA ALA A 811 -21.78 40.90 -0.64
C ALA A 811 -22.90 40.50 -1.63
N ALA A 812 -23.70 41.45 -2.12
CA ALA A 812 -24.53 41.21 -3.30
C ALA A 812 -23.64 41.31 -4.51
N VAL A 813 -23.26 40.16 -5.08
CA VAL A 813 -22.36 40.10 -6.23
C VAL A 813 -20.96 40.66 -5.83
N PRO A 814 -19.84 40.21 -6.43
CA PRO A 814 -18.58 40.93 -6.22
C PRO A 814 -18.82 42.42 -6.57
N PRO A 815 -18.53 43.38 -5.69
CA PRO A 815 -18.79 44.79 -5.98
C PRO A 815 -18.15 45.14 -7.33
N GLN A 816 -18.92 45.73 -8.25
CA GLN A 816 -18.55 46.17 -9.62
C GLN A 816 -18.82 45.20 -10.79
N VAL A 817 -19.45 44.05 -10.59
CA VAL A 817 -19.75 43.13 -11.71
C VAL A 817 -21.06 43.50 -12.42
N GLN A 818 -20.97 44.00 -13.66
CA GLN A 818 -22.12 44.40 -14.50
C GLN A 818 -22.83 43.21 -15.19
N SER A 819 -22.20 42.04 -15.28
CA SER A 819 -22.74 40.84 -15.96
C SER A 819 -22.24 39.52 -15.34
N ILE A 820 -23.02 38.44 -15.48
CA ILE A 820 -22.65 37.09 -14.98
C ILE A 820 -21.34 36.61 -15.62
N ALA A 821 -21.08 37.00 -16.87
CA ALA A 821 -19.85 36.68 -17.56
C ALA A 821 -18.59 37.05 -16.77
N GLN A 822 -18.54 38.22 -16.12
CA GLN A 822 -17.36 38.66 -15.35
C GLN A 822 -17.00 37.67 -14.23
N VAL A 823 -17.98 36.98 -13.65
CA VAL A 823 -17.78 35.94 -12.64
C VAL A 823 -17.13 34.70 -13.27
N CYS A 824 -17.63 34.25 -14.42
CA CYS A 824 -17.07 33.12 -15.16
C CYS A 824 -15.60 33.38 -15.53
N ARG A 825 -15.27 34.63 -15.89
CA ARG A 825 -13.93 35.04 -16.32
C ARG A 825 -12.90 34.99 -15.19
N MET A 826 -13.29 35.05 -13.90
CA MET A 826 -12.36 34.92 -12.77
C MET A 826 -11.66 33.56 -12.72
N CYS A 827 -12.32 32.50 -13.21
CA CYS A 827 -11.76 31.15 -13.28
C CYS A 827 -11.41 30.74 -14.73
N HIS A 828 -12.15 31.24 -15.72
CA HIS A 828 -11.96 30.93 -17.14
C HIS A 828 -11.22 32.04 -17.90
N VAL A 829 -10.19 32.64 -17.27
CA VAL A 829 -9.45 33.81 -17.77
C VAL A 829 -8.95 33.64 -19.22
N ASN A 830 -8.47 32.45 -19.58
CA ASN A 830 -7.96 32.21 -20.93
C ASN A 830 -9.06 32.29 -22.00
N ASN A 831 -10.20 31.62 -21.76
CA ASN A 831 -11.32 31.63 -22.70
C ASN A 831 -11.95 33.03 -22.77
N ALA A 832 -12.03 33.71 -21.64
CA ALA A 832 -12.45 35.09 -21.51
C ALA A 832 -11.62 36.04 -22.39
N THR A 833 -10.30 35.97 -22.25
CA THR A 833 -9.35 36.82 -22.99
C THR A 833 -9.46 36.57 -24.50
N LEU A 834 -9.63 35.30 -24.91
CA LEU A 834 -9.83 34.95 -26.31
C LEU A 834 -11.15 35.49 -26.87
N PHE A 835 -12.23 35.43 -26.07
CA PHE A 835 -13.53 36.01 -26.44
C PHE A 835 -13.42 37.53 -26.60
N ASP A 836 -12.75 38.22 -25.67
CA ASP A 836 -12.61 39.68 -25.69
C ASP A 836 -11.86 40.20 -26.92
N GLY A 837 -10.89 39.42 -27.41
CA GLY A 837 -10.18 39.73 -28.65
C GLY A 837 -10.92 39.34 -29.93
N SER A 838 -12.15 38.81 -29.83
CA SER A 838 -12.90 38.30 -30.98
C SER A 838 -13.89 39.31 -31.54
N LYS A 839 -14.25 39.16 -32.82
CA LYS A 839 -15.34 39.95 -33.44
C LYS A 839 -16.72 39.67 -32.82
N HIS A 840 -16.88 38.57 -32.10
CA HIS A 840 -18.12 38.28 -31.38
C HIS A 840 -18.26 39.21 -30.17
N LYS A 841 -17.16 39.66 -29.56
CA LYS A 841 -17.23 40.65 -28.47
C LYS A 841 -17.87 41.95 -28.93
N ASP A 842 -17.40 42.50 -30.05
CA ASP A 842 -17.92 43.74 -30.63
C ASP A 842 -19.43 43.65 -30.89
N ALA A 843 -19.90 42.50 -31.40
CA ALA A 843 -21.31 42.26 -31.67
C ALA A 843 -22.14 42.13 -30.38
N PHE A 844 -21.62 41.44 -29.36
CA PHE A 844 -22.31 41.28 -28.08
C PHE A 844 -22.41 42.60 -27.32
N ASP A 845 -21.36 43.44 -27.37
CA ASP A 845 -21.36 44.78 -26.78
C ASP A 845 -22.35 45.70 -27.49
N ALA A 846 -22.37 45.69 -28.82
CA ALA A 846 -23.31 46.50 -29.61
C ALA A 846 -24.77 46.13 -29.35
N MET A 847 -25.05 44.85 -29.07
CA MET A 847 -26.41 44.33 -28.84
C MET A 847 -26.80 44.26 -27.36
N GLY A 848 -25.86 44.53 -26.43
CA GLY A 848 -26.09 44.39 -25.00
C GLY A 848 -26.40 42.95 -24.56
N TRP A 849 -25.86 41.95 -25.26
CA TRP A 849 -26.15 40.54 -24.99
C TRP A 849 -25.32 39.98 -23.85
N PRO A 850 -25.90 39.08 -23.02
CA PRO A 850 -25.14 38.27 -22.07
C PRO A 850 -24.04 37.48 -22.80
N GLU A 851 -22.84 37.34 -22.24
CA GLU A 851 -21.69 36.77 -22.98
C GLU A 851 -21.62 35.24 -22.84
N CYS A 852 -20.85 34.73 -21.87
CA CYS A 852 -20.58 33.29 -21.72
C CYS A 852 -21.86 32.46 -21.49
N GLU A 853 -22.80 33.01 -20.73
CA GLU A 853 -24.06 32.38 -20.36
C GLU A 853 -25.01 32.19 -21.55
N THR A 854 -24.84 32.94 -22.65
CA THR A 854 -25.62 32.75 -23.88
C THR A 854 -25.31 31.42 -24.54
N CYS A 855 -24.05 30.97 -24.50
CA CYS A 855 -23.64 29.68 -25.08
C CYS A 855 -23.60 28.53 -24.05
N HIS A 856 -23.31 28.83 -22.78
CA HIS A 856 -23.08 27.81 -21.75
C HIS A 856 -24.18 27.73 -20.66
N GLY A 857 -25.11 28.69 -20.60
CA GLY A 857 -26.04 28.82 -19.49
C GLY A 857 -25.36 29.29 -18.19
N ASN A 858 -26.11 29.33 -17.08
CA ASN A 858 -25.64 29.82 -15.78
C ASN A 858 -25.85 28.84 -14.62
N HIS A 859 -27.07 28.35 -14.38
CA HIS A 859 -27.37 27.39 -13.31
C HIS A 859 -27.38 25.94 -13.81
N ALA A 860 -27.63 25.70 -15.10
CA ALA A 860 -27.65 24.37 -15.73
C ALA A 860 -26.46 24.14 -16.67
N ILE A 861 -25.28 24.68 -16.33
CA ILE A 861 -24.08 24.64 -17.18
C ILE A 861 -23.73 23.19 -17.49
N GLN A 862 -23.83 22.80 -18.77
CA GLN A 862 -23.51 21.44 -19.21
C GLN A 862 -22.00 21.28 -19.40
N GLU A 863 -21.53 20.04 -19.36
CA GLU A 863 -20.16 19.73 -19.75
C GLU A 863 -19.94 20.16 -21.22
N PRO A 864 -18.89 20.97 -21.52
CA PRO A 864 -18.59 21.36 -22.89
C PRO A 864 -18.31 20.12 -23.75
N ALA A 865 -19.15 19.93 -24.77
CA ALA A 865 -19.08 18.78 -25.67
C ALA A 865 -18.67 19.25 -27.07
N ASP A 866 -17.90 18.45 -27.80
CA ASP A 866 -17.46 18.81 -29.16
C ASP A 866 -18.67 18.98 -30.09
N GLU A 867 -19.79 18.30 -29.81
CA GLU A 867 -21.06 18.38 -30.55
C GLU A 867 -21.77 19.74 -30.41
N MET A 868 -21.30 20.63 -29.53
CA MET A 868 -21.74 22.02 -29.45
C MET A 868 -21.20 22.87 -30.62
N LEU A 869 -20.22 22.35 -31.37
CA LEU A 869 -19.64 22.97 -32.56
C LEU A 869 -20.36 22.53 -33.84
N GLY A 870 -19.94 23.08 -34.98
CA GLY A 870 -20.49 22.72 -36.30
C GLY A 870 -21.92 23.23 -36.51
N THR A 871 -22.65 22.56 -37.39
CA THR A 871 -24.06 22.88 -37.71
C THR A 871 -25.06 21.79 -37.29
N GLY A 872 -24.66 20.87 -36.42
CA GLY A 872 -25.52 19.78 -35.95
C GLY A 872 -26.64 20.23 -34.99
N PRO A 873 -27.56 19.34 -34.59
CA PRO A 873 -28.71 19.68 -33.74
C PRO A 873 -28.35 20.21 -32.34
N ARG A 874 -27.16 19.89 -31.84
CA ARG A 874 -26.64 20.37 -30.55
C ARG A 874 -25.74 21.61 -30.68
N SER A 875 -25.56 22.12 -31.89
CA SER A 875 -24.72 23.29 -32.15
C SER A 875 -25.29 24.54 -31.49
N VAL A 876 -24.45 25.26 -30.75
CA VAL A 876 -24.82 26.57 -30.19
C VAL A 876 -24.58 27.70 -31.20
N CYS A 877 -23.59 27.55 -32.09
CA CYS A 877 -23.25 28.56 -33.08
C CYS A 877 -24.38 28.78 -34.11
N LYS A 878 -25.06 27.69 -34.49
CA LYS A 878 -26.12 27.71 -35.50
C LYS A 878 -27.32 28.59 -35.12
N GLN A 879 -27.63 28.66 -33.82
CA GLN A 879 -28.82 29.37 -33.31
C GLN A 879 -28.81 30.86 -33.68
N CYS A 880 -27.63 31.49 -33.69
CA CYS A 880 -27.46 32.88 -34.10
C CYS A 880 -27.05 32.99 -35.57
N HIS A 881 -26.20 32.09 -36.08
CA HIS A 881 -25.71 32.18 -37.45
C HIS A 881 -26.79 31.98 -38.52
N ASP A 882 -27.85 31.20 -38.23
CA ASP A 882 -28.99 31.06 -39.15
C ASP A 882 -29.80 32.36 -39.29
N GLN A 883 -29.72 33.26 -38.30
CA GLN A 883 -30.49 34.52 -38.27
C GLN A 883 -29.65 35.74 -38.68
N TYR A 884 -28.37 35.77 -38.31
CA TYR A 884 -27.55 36.99 -38.35
C TYR A 884 -26.25 36.87 -39.15
N ALA A 885 -25.90 35.69 -39.70
CA ALA A 885 -24.58 35.47 -40.31
C ALA A 885 -24.62 34.88 -41.74
N SER A 886 -23.46 34.95 -42.41
CA SER A 886 -23.26 34.42 -43.77
C SER A 886 -22.99 32.90 -43.80
N PRO A 887 -23.17 32.21 -44.94
CA PRO A 887 -22.86 30.79 -45.10
C PRO A 887 -21.41 30.40 -44.75
N VAL A 888 -20.46 31.33 -44.84
CA VAL A 888 -19.03 31.12 -44.51
C VAL A 888 -18.83 30.84 -43.00
N SER A 889 -19.71 31.37 -42.15
CA SER A 889 -19.67 31.16 -40.71
C SER A 889 -19.99 29.71 -40.34
N ASN A 890 -20.94 29.09 -41.05
CA ASN A 890 -21.29 27.67 -40.87
C ASN A 890 -20.14 26.75 -41.32
N GLN A 891 -19.51 27.04 -42.47
CA GLN A 891 -18.33 26.29 -42.92
C GLN A 891 -17.17 26.35 -41.93
N THR A 892 -16.99 27.50 -41.27
CA THR A 892 -15.94 27.67 -40.25
C THR A 892 -16.26 26.88 -38.98
N ALA A 893 -17.52 26.85 -38.55
CA ALA A 893 -17.95 26.05 -37.41
C ALA A 893 -17.75 24.54 -37.66
N ASP A 894 -18.09 24.06 -38.86
CA ASP A 894 -17.87 22.66 -39.26
C ASP A 894 -16.38 22.31 -39.34
N TYR A 895 -15.55 23.26 -39.80
CA TYR A 895 -14.10 23.10 -39.82
C TYR A 895 -13.52 22.93 -38.41
N PHE A 896 -14.00 23.73 -37.43
CA PHE A 896 -13.58 23.58 -36.02
C PHE A 896 -13.98 22.22 -35.47
N TYR A 897 -15.23 21.79 -35.70
CA TYR A 897 -15.71 20.48 -35.27
C TYR A 897 -14.86 19.34 -35.82
N ALA A 898 -14.68 19.29 -37.15
CA ALA A 898 -13.93 18.23 -37.81
C ALA A 898 -12.46 18.15 -37.32
N SER A 899 -11.84 19.30 -37.07
CA SER A 899 -10.46 19.39 -36.61
C SER A 899 -10.28 18.86 -35.18
N VAL A 900 -11.16 19.24 -34.26
CA VAL A 900 -11.12 18.76 -32.87
C VAL A 900 -11.40 17.25 -32.81
N VAL A 901 -12.42 16.78 -33.53
CA VAL A 901 -12.78 15.36 -33.61
C VAL A 901 -11.61 14.53 -34.18
N SER A 902 -10.95 15.01 -35.22
CA SER A 902 -9.78 14.35 -35.80
C SER A 902 -8.67 14.13 -34.76
N LEU A 903 -8.29 15.15 -33.98
CA LEU A 903 -7.26 15.01 -32.95
C LEU A 903 -7.72 14.09 -31.81
N ARG A 904 -8.97 14.21 -31.35
CA ARG A 904 -9.57 13.36 -30.30
C ARG A 904 -9.56 11.89 -30.68
N ASP A 905 -10.06 11.56 -31.87
CA ASP A 905 -10.22 10.17 -32.29
C ASP A 905 -8.84 9.53 -32.52
N ASN A 906 -7.88 10.31 -33.03
CA ASN A 906 -6.49 9.87 -33.13
C ASN A 906 -5.84 9.66 -31.76
N TYR A 907 -6.05 10.55 -30.79
CA TYR A 907 -5.61 10.38 -29.41
C TYR A 907 -6.16 9.07 -28.82
N ASN A 908 -7.48 8.85 -28.93
CA ASN A 908 -8.13 7.64 -28.42
C ASN A 908 -7.54 6.36 -29.05
N ARG A 909 -7.41 6.35 -30.38
CA ARG A 909 -6.83 5.23 -31.11
C ARG A 909 -5.39 4.94 -30.70
N LEU A 910 -4.55 5.97 -30.58
CA LEU A 910 -3.15 5.80 -30.21
C LEU A 910 -3.00 5.38 -28.76
N ASN A 911 -3.82 5.92 -27.84
CA ASN A 911 -3.86 5.48 -26.45
C ASN A 911 -4.10 3.97 -26.34
N THR A 912 -5.09 3.43 -27.09
CA THR A 912 -5.34 1.98 -27.13
C THR A 912 -4.15 1.21 -27.70
N GLN A 913 -3.51 1.69 -28.78
CA GLN A 913 -2.33 1.01 -29.35
C GLN A 913 -1.13 1.01 -28.42
N ILE A 914 -0.93 2.09 -27.66
CA ILE A 914 0.13 2.21 -26.67
C ILE A 914 -0.14 1.25 -25.52
N GLY A 915 -1.37 1.15 -25.03
CA GLY A 915 -1.76 0.15 -24.02
C GLY A 915 -1.48 -1.29 -24.48
N GLN A 916 -1.81 -1.63 -25.73
CA GLN A 916 -1.47 -2.96 -26.30
C GLN A 916 0.04 -3.21 -26.41
N LEU A 917 0.84 -2.17 -26.62
CA LEU A 917 2.31 -2.29 -26.62
C LEU A 917 2.83 -2.48 -25.19
N GLN A 918 2.24 -1.80 -24.21
CA GLN A 918 2.53 -1.97 -22.80
C GLN A 918 2.25 -3.40 -22.33
N GLU A 919 1.07 -3.94 -22.66
CA GLU A 919 0.70 -5.34 -22.37
C GLU A 919 1.67 -6.34 -23.01
N LYS A 920 2.25 -5.99 -24.15
CA LYS A 920 3.28 -6.79 -24.84
C LYS A 920 4.69 -6.61 -24.27
N GLY A 921 4.84 -5.87 -23.17
CA GLY A 921 6.13 -5.60 -22.55
C GLY A 921 7.03 -4.69 -23.39
N MET A 922 6.47 -3.69 -24.06
CA MET A 922 7.26 -2.59 -24.62
C MET A 922 7.29 -1.44 -23.62
N GLU A 923 8.42 -0.72 -23.57
CA GLU A 923 8.50 0.56 -22.88
C GLU A 923 7.66 1.58 -23.67
N VAL A 924 6.78 2.27 -22.96
CA VAL A 924 5.76 3.14 -23.56
C VAL A 924 5.65 4.49 -22.86
N ASP A 925 6.48 4.81 -21.86
CA ASP A 925 6.38 6.05 -21.09
C ASP A 925 6.65 7.25 -22.00
N ASN A 926 7.63 7.16 -22.90
CA ASN A 926 7.87 8.19 -23.92
C ASN A 926 6.68 8.37 -24.87
N LEU A 927 5.96 7.28 -25.16
CA LEU A 927 4.74 7.31 -25.97
C LEU A 927 3.61 7.99 -25.18
N TYR A 928 3.47 7.70 -23.89
CA TYR A 928 2.50 8.34 -23.00
C TYR A 928 2.82 9.82 -22.77
N PHE A 929 4.08 10.21 -22.69
CA PHE A 929 4.49 11.61 -22.62
C PHE A 929 4.08 12.37 -23.88
N THR A 930 4.42 11.82 -25.06
CA THR A 930 4.03 12.44 -26.34
C THR A 930 2.50 12.38 -26.57
N LEU A 931 1.82 11.37 -26.02
CA LEU A 931 0.36 11.30 -25.98
C LEU A 931 -0.25 12.38 -25.08
N ALA A 932 0.40 12.72 -23.96
CA ALA A 932 0.03 13.85 -23.12
C ALA A 932 0.23 15.17 -23.86
N ASP A 933 1.35 15.36 -24.58
CA ASP A 933 1.55 16.53 -25.46
C ASP A 933 0.41 16.66 -26.49
N LEU A 934 -0.06 15.53 -27.06
CA LEU A 934 -1.19 15.52 -28.01
C LEU A 934 -2.50 15.91 -27.32
N LYS A 935 -2.73 15.46 -26.07
CA LYS A 935 -3.88 15.84 -25.25
C LYS A 935 -3.86 17.34 -24.91
N ASP A 936 -2.69 17.89 -24.61
CA ASP A 936 -2.51 19.30 -24.32
C ASP A 936 -2.73 20.14 -25.58
N ALA A 937 -2.20 19.70 -26.73
CA ALA A 937 -2.45 20.33 -28.02
C ALA A 937 -3.94 20.31 -28.40
N LEU A 938 -4.64 19.18 -28.16
CA LEU A 938 -6.09 19.07 -28.33
C LEU A 938 -6.83 20.05 -27.42
N SER A 939 -6.44 20.14 -26.14
CA SER A 939 -7.06 21.04 -25.16
C SER A 939 -6.85 22.51 -25.55
N ARG A 940 -5.64 22.88 -25.98
CA ARG A 940 -5.33 24.21 -26.51
C ARG A 940 -6.14 24.54 -27.76
N THR A 941 -6.26 23.58 -28.68
CA THR A 941 -7.06 23.75 -29.91
C THR A 941 -8.53 23.99 -29.55
N ARG A 942 -9.09 23.27 -28.58
CA ARG A 942 -10.45 23.51 -28.05
C ARG A 942 -10.61 24.89 -27.43
N SER A 943 -9.65 25.35 -26.61
CA SER A 943 -9.72 26.69 -26.02
C SER A 943 -9.77 27.78 -27.08
N LEU A 944 -8.99 27.67 -28.17
CA LEU A 944 -8.93 28.68 -29.24
C LEU A 944 -10.21 28.83 -30.06
N ILE A 945 -11.19 27.95 -29.89
CA ILE A 945 -12.54 28.14 -30.45
C ILE A 945 -13.13 29.49 -29.98
N HIS A 946 -12.84 29.90 -28.74
CA HIS A 946 -13.32 31.16 -28.16
C HIS A 946 -12.73 32.42 -28.81
N SER A 947 -11.68 32.28 -29.64
CA SER A 947 -11.19 33.40 -30.47
C SER A 947 -12.10 33.70 -31.67
N PHE A 948 -12.95 32.73 -32.05
CA PHE A 948 -13.75 32.73 -33.28
C PHE A 948 -12.95 33.09 -34.54
N SER A 949 -11.64 32.81 -34.52
CA SER A 949 -10.72 33.11 -35.60
C SER A 949 -10.20 31.82 -36.23
N ARG A 950 -10.52 31.63 -37.51
CA ARG A 950 -10.06 30.45 -38.25
C ARG A 950 -8.54 30.36 -38.31
N SER A 951 -7.84 31.49 -38.48
CA SER A 951 -6.38 31.50 -38.61
C SER A 951 -5.67 31.15 -37.30
N GLU A 952 -6.16 31.66 -36.17
CA GLU A 952 -5.56 31.36 -34.86
C GLU A 952 -5.83 29.91 -34.44
N PHE A 953 -7.05 29.42 -34.67
CA PHE A 953 -7.40 28.02 -34.45
C PHE A 953 -6.54 27.08 -35.32
N GLN A 954 -6.39 27.37 -36.61
CA GLN A 954 -5.60 26.57 -37.55
C GLN A 954 -4.16 26.38 -37.06
N LYS A 955 -3.50 27.45 -36.60
CA LYS A 955 -2.12 27.39 -36.10
C LYS A 955 -1.96 26.36 -34.97
N ALA A 956 -2.90 26.32 -34.03
CA ALA A 956 -2.85 25.35 -32.93
C ALA A 956 -3.19 23.93 -33.38
N TYR A 957 -4.15 23.77 -34.29
CA TYR A 957 -4.47 22.48 -34.89
C TYR A 957 -3.27 21.90 -35.66
N ASP A 958 -2.55 22.73 -36.41
CA ASP A 958 -1.34 22.32 -37.14
C ASP A 958 -0.23 21.88 -36.18
N GLN A 959 -0.04 22.60 -35.06
CA GLN A 959 0.88 22.18 -34.00
C GLN A 959 0.48 20.82 -33.40
N GLY A 960 -0.80 20.62 -33.11
CA GLY A 960 -1.31 19.32 -32.64
C GLY A 960 -1.10 18.20 -33.66
N THR A 961 -1.25 18.49 -34.95
CA THR A 961 -1.03 17.54 -36.04
C THR A 961 0.45 17.14 -36.14
N GLN A 962 1.38 18.06 -35.90
CA GLN A 962 2.81 17.73 -35.84
C GLN A 962 3.13 16.77 -34.68
N VAL A 963 2.56 17.00 -33.50
CA VAL A 963 2.71 16.08 -32.35
C VAL A 963 2.11 14.72 -32.68
N LEU A 964 0.93 14.69 -33.30
CA LEU A 964 0.27 13.46 -33.74
C LEU A 964 1.16 12.64 -34.69
N LEU A 965 1.76 13.27 -35.71
CA LEU A 965 2.64 12.58 -36.66
C LEU A 965 3.89 12.01 -35.99
N ARG A 966 4.47 12.76 -35.03
CA ARG A 966 5.61 12.29 -34.24
C ARG A 966 5.23 11.04 -33.42
N LEU A 967 4.11 11.10 -32.71
CA LEU A 967 3.62 9.98 -31.90
C LEU A 967 3.35 8.74 -32.75
N GLN A 968 2.70 8.90 -33.91
CA GLN A 968 2.46 7.80 -34.85
C GLN A 968 3.76 7.12 -35.31
N ASN A 969 4.81 7.90 -35.55
CA ASN A 969 6.11 7.36 -35.95
C ASN A 969 6.79 6.60 -34.80
N GLN A 970 6.75 7.15 -33.57
CA GLN A 970 7.29 6.48 -32.40
C GLN A 970 6.57 5.15 -32.10
N VAL A 971 5.23 5.13 -32.18
CA VAL A 971 4.43 3.89 -32.02
C VAL A 971 4.82 2.85 -33.08
N ARG A 972 5.08 3.27 -34.33
CA ARG A 972 5.56 2.38 -35.40
C ARG A 972 6.94 1.82 -35.10
N GLN A 973 7.87 2.65 -34.63
CA GLN A 973 9.21 2.23 -34.24
C GLN A 973 9.17 1.22 -33.09
N ALA A 974 8.34 1.46 -32.06
CA ALA A 974 8.14 0.53 -30.95
C ALA A 974 7.62 -0.84 -31.44
N LYS A 975 6.63 -0.86 -32.35
CA LYS A 975 6.15 -2.10 -33.00
C LYS A 975 7.27 -2.83 -33.76
N ASN A 976 8.12 -2.11 -34.48
CA ASN A 976 9.24 -2.71 -35.20
C ASN A 976 10.31 -3.28 -34.26
N GLN A 977 10.65 -2.55 -33.19
CA GLN A 977 11.57 -3.06 -32.17
C GLN A 977 11.05 -4.33 -31.51
N TYR A 978 9.76 -4.39 -31.17
CA TYR A 978 9.14 -5.61 -30.65
C TYR A 978 9.36 -6.81 -31.57
N ASN A 979 9.14 -6.65 -32.87
CA ASN A 979 9.35 -7.71 -33.86
C ASN A 979 10.83 -8.11 -33.99
N LEU A 980 11.74 -7.14 -33.93
CA LEU A 980 13.18 -7.38 -33.95
C LEU A 980 13.65 -8.18 -32.72
N ARG A 981 13.12 -7.87 -31.53
CA ARG A 981 13.44 -8.61 -30.28
C ARG A 981 13.09 -10.09 -30.40
N ARG A 982 11.93 -10.43 -30.98
CA ARG A 982 11.50 -11.83 -31.16
C ARG A 982 12.32 -12.59 -32.20
N THR A 983 12.67 -11.95 -33.32
CA THR A 983 13.51 -12.57 -34.35
C THR A 983 14.96 -12.77 -33.87
N GLY A 984 15.53 -11.79 -33.16
CA GLY A 984 16.87 -11.91 -32.57
C GLY A 984 16.97 -13.02 -31.51
N LEU A 985 15.91 -13.25 -30.73
CA LEU A 985 15.86 -14.37 -29.79
C LEU A 985 15.90 -15.71 -30.51
N LEU A 986 15.09 -15.89 -31.57
CA LEU A 986 15.08 -17.16 -32.31
C LEU A 986 16.48 -17.53 -32.81
N ILE A 987 17.23 -16.55 -33.31
CA ILE A 987 18.62 -16.77 -33.76
C ILE A 987 19.52 -17.13 -32.57
N SER A 988 19.42 -16.40 -31.47
CA SER A 988 20.25 -16.61 -30.26
C SER A 988 19.99 -17.98 -29.62
N THR A 989 18.73 -18.38 -29.49
CA THR A 989 18.35 -19.69 -28.93
C THR A 989 18.77 -20.83 -29.84
N LEU A 990 18.71 -20.67 -31.17
CA LEU A 990 19.24 -21.64 -32.13
C LEU A 990 20.76 -21.82 -31.97
N ILE A 991 21.52 -20.73 -31.84
CA ILE A 991 22.98 -20.78 -31.64
C ILE A 991 23.34 -21.48 -30.32
N ILE A 992 22.69 -21.11 -29.20
CA ILE A 992 22.94 -21.73 -27.90
C ILE A 992 22.56 -23.23 -27.93
N THR A 993 21.47 -23.58 -28.60
CA THR A 993 21.04 -24.99 -28.76
C THR A 993 22.06 -25.79 -29.58
N LEU A 994 22.54 -25.23 -30.69
CA LEU A 994 23.57 -25.85 -31.52
C LEU A 994 24.85 -26.10 -30.72
N PHE A 995 25.29 -25.14 -29.91
CA PHE A 995 26.43 -25.31 -29.01
C PHE A 995 26.20 -26.43 -27.99
N GLY A 996 25.00 -26.50 -27.39
CA GLY A 996 24.61 -27.59 -26.50
C GLY A 996 24.65 -28.97 -27.18
N ILE A 997 24.20 -29.07 -28.43
CA ILE A 997 24.27 -30.31 -29.23
C ILE A 997 25.73 -30.72 -29.47
N LEU A 998 26.59 -29.77 -29.88
CA LEU A 998 28.02 -30.03 -30.10
C LEU A 998 28.70 -30.50 -28.80
N LEU A 999 28.38 -29.88 -27.67
CA LEU A 999 28.90 -30.27 -26.36
C LEU A 999 28.41 -31.67 -25.94
N TYR A 1000 27.14 -32.00 -26.18
CA TYR A 1000 26.60 -33.33 -25.93
C TYR A 1000 27.31 -34.41 -26.78
N LEU A 1001 27.52 -34.14 -28.07
CA LEU A 1001 28.29 -35.03 -28.95
C LEU A 1001 29.72 -35.22 -28.43
N LYS A 1002 30.35 -34.15 -27.91
CA LYS A 1002 31.68 -34.22 -27.30
C LYS A 1002 31.68 -35.09 -26.03
N ILE A 1003 30.70 -34.93 -25.15
CA ILE A 1003 30.55 -35.77 -23.95
C ILE A 1003 30.44 -37.25 -24.34
N ARG A 1004 29.60 -37.56 -25.35
CA ARG A 1004 29.43 -38.93 -25.84
C ARG A 1004 30.73 -39.51 -26.43
N GLN A 1005 31.55 -38.68 -27.08
CA GLN A 1005 32.87 -39.07 -27.57
C GLN A 1005 33.83 -39.40 -26.42
N VAL A 1006 33.84 -38.60 -25.34
CA VAL A 1006 34.69 -38.79 -24.17
C VAL A 1006 34.28 -40.05 -23.39
N ASP A 1007 32.98 -40.26 -23.19
CA ASP A 1007 32.46 -41.45 -22.49
C ASP A 1007 32.84 -42.76 -23.20
N ARG A 1008 32.84 -42.77 -24.55
CA ARG A 1008 33.30 -43.91 -25.36
C ARG A 1008 34.78 -44.25 -25.19
N ARG A 1009 35.62 -43.31 -24.73
CA ARG A 1009 37.07 -43.49 -24.54
C ARG A 1009 37.47 -43.97 -23.13
N GLY A 1010 36.52 -44.42 -22.30
CA GLY A 1010 36.82 -45.11 -21.03
C GLY A 1010 36.71 -44.24 -19.76
N GLY A 1011 35.79 -43.27 -19.73
CA GLY A 1011 35.64 -42.32 -18.62
C GLY A 1011 34.99 -42.86 -17.32
N ILE A 1012 34.46 -44.08 -17.32
CA ILE A 1012 33.76 -44.69 -16.17
C ILE A 1012 34.55 -45.91 -15.72
N ARG A 1013 35.15 -45.84 -14.53
CA ARG A 1013 35.88 -46.95 -13.89
C ARG A 1013 35.06 -47.49 -12.72
N ASP A 1014 35.03 -48.81 -12.59
CA ASP A 1014 34.47 -49.47 -11.41
C ASP A 1014 35.58 -49.54 -10.33
N LYS A 1015 35.30 -49.09 -9.10
CA LYS A 1015 36.18 -49.36 -7.95
C LYS A 1015 35.88 -50.78 -7.44
N GLN A 1016 36.92 -51.56 -7.18
CA GLN A 1016 36.80 -52.91 -6.63
C GLN A 1016 36.27 -52.91 -5.21
#